data_AF-A0AAE1H622-F1
#
_entry.id   AF-A0AAE1H622-F1
#
_cell.length_a   1.000
_cell.length_b   1.000
_cell.length_c   1.000
_cell.angle_alpha   90.00
_cell.angle_beta   90.00
_cell.angle_gamma   90.00
#
_symmetry.space_group_name_H-M   'P 1'
#
loop_
_entity.id
_entity.type
_entity.pdbx_description
1 polymer ?
#
loop_
_entity_poly.entity_id
_entity_poly.type
_entity_poly.pdbx_seq_one_letter_code
_entity_poly.pdbx_strand_id
1 'polypeptide(L)'
;MTIIKENIHNTFLLIYNPPNNSTETFISELALLLENLPRNSYIFGDFNTDVLKENTANLQLTSLMSSFGFTLCNSAPTRLGSTCETLIDHIYTNNMASNMKIENIQNDLSDHNFLLASISNPKSTTKEAPPRLLKSINTNKLNIYLTEKPFQPNEHYDAESLYQSFVDYVNVGIEESTTEKISRSTEALDDYAPWIDKEYLEMKRSHSLEKEEKNEYYSKILEDPKDLDKNIWKVANRVLYNKSEPRNHEFKLSNDGVPVNEENIPDTFVNYFTSAVDKLLEKDIAHQCSEEETSKYIEKIPKINSTFRLHPTTAQEVSKYIDQLKNKSNATLDNITNKLLKKIKTNISPLISRIINKSFQDGIVPSQMKISRVNGRKSSTSPIRHGVIQGSTLGPLLFIIFINDISTLKLHGNPTLFADDTNVFYFGNSTAEIKNQMEEDFITIKKWLRLNLLFINVEKTNYIIFSKPGASQEENDHLTLDNQEVKKSETVKFLGLTLDHHLHWNDHIDSVTRKLAPIIGALHRIRNILSEKAKKSIYYGLIQSQLSYMNLIWGSATETRLHPLKTMQNRAIKTLFEKEYRTPTTQLYKPLGFLPLAKLHEKTLMTTGFAIYNEFWRCQTIFARNFSVHSHNTRSCNLLHTQSFKSSKYGIRSIYNSIVQAFNSIPQEYSNCNNMKSFKTAINKFILSTL
;
A
#
# COMPACT_ATOMS: atom_id res chain seq x y z
N MET A 1 5.49 33.86 -23.37
CA MET A 1 6.09 32.62 -22.82
C MET A 1 7.34 32.32 -23.62
N THR A 2 8.45 31.94 -22.97
CA THR A 2 9.74 31.72 -23.64
C THR A 2 10.37 30.42 -23.12
N ILE A 3 10.77 29.53 -24.03
CA ILE A 3 11.54 28.31 -23.67
C ILE A 3 13.00 28.74 -23.51
N ILE A 4 13.55 28.57 -22.30
CA ILE A 4 14.87 29.11 -21.96
C ILE A 4 15.98 28.13 -22.29
N LYS A 5 15.74 26.82 -22.10
CA LYS A 5 16.76 25.78 -22.33
C LYS A 5 16.13 24.39 -22.40
N GLU A 6 16.43 23.66 -23.47
CA GLU A 6 16.18 22.22 -23.55
C GLU A 6 17.51 21.48 -23.48
N ASN A 7 17.61 20.49 -22.60
CA ASN A 7 18.74 19.57 -22.55
C ASN A 7 18.20 18.13 -22.56
N ILE A 8 19.01 17.15 -22.94
CA ILE A 8 18.66 15.76 -23.33
C ILE A 8 17.67 15.03 -22.36
N HIS A 9 17.48 15.51 -21.14
CA HIS A 9 16.61 14.91 -20.12
C HIS A 9 15.60 15.83 -19.42
N ASN A 10 15.65 17.16 -19.60
CA ASN A 10 14.83 18.12 -18.83
C ASN A 10 14.38 19.31 -19.71
N THR A 11 13.11 19.72 -19.56
CA THR A 11 12.53 20.90 -20.23
C THR A 11 12.28 22.01 -19.22
N PHE A 12 12.76 23.22 -19.48
CA PHE A 12 12.57 24.38 -18.60
C PHE A 12 11.75 25.46 -19.30
N LEU A 13 10.62 25.82 -18.68
CA LEU A 13 9.68 26.80 -19.21
C LEU A 13 9.50 27.97 -18.23
N LEU A 14 9.68 29.19 -18.73
CA LEU A 14 9.35 30.40 -17.99
C LEU A 14 7.99 30.95 -18.44
N ILE A 15 7.09 31.13 -17.48
CA ILE A 15 5.78 31.73 -17.67
C ILE A 15 5.73 33.08 -16.97
N TYR A 16 5.18 34.07 -17.66
CA TYR A 16 4.84 35.37 -17.10
C TYR A 16 3.38 35.65 -17.46
N ASN A 17 2.51 35.78 -16.45
CA ASN A 17 1.11 36.15 -16.61
C ASN A 17 0.93 37.62 -16.25
N PRO A 18 0.71 38.54 -17.21
CA PRO A 18 0.58 39.96 -16.89
C PRO A 18 -0.62 40.24 -15.95
N PRO A 19 -0.52 41.23 -15.04
CA PRO A 19 -1.56 41.51 -14.04
C PRO A 19 -2.92 41.92 -14.65
N ASN A 20 -2.92 42.44 -15.88
CA ASN A 20 -4.14 42.85 -16.60
C ASN A 20 -4.78 41.71 -17.42
N ASN A 21 -4.22 40.50 -17.38
CA ASN A 21 -4.72 39.38 -18.17
C ASN A 21 -5.95 38.75 -17.52
N SER A 22 -6.92 38.32 -18.34
CA SER A 22 -8.09 37.63 -17.81
C SER A 22 -7.70 36.22 -17.34
N THR A 23 -8.18 35.81 -16.17
CA THR A 23 -7.93 34.48 -15.62
C THR A 23 -8.35 33.37 -16.58
N GLU A 24 -9.50 33.52 -17.26
CA GLU A 24 -10.00 32.51 -18.19
C GLU A 24 -9.13 32.34 -19.43
N THR A 25 -8.63 33.47 -19.98
CA THR A 25 -7.72 33.46 -21.14
C THR A 25 -6.40 32.79 -20.76
N PHE A 26 -5.82 33.18 -19.62
CA PHE A 26 -4.57 32.61 -19.13
C PHE A 26 -4.67 31.10 -18.89
N ILE A 27 -5.74 30.64 -18.22
CA ILE A 27 -5.96 29.21 -17.95
C ILE A 27 -6.12 28.42 -19.25
N SER A 28 -6.80 28.98 -20.25
CA SER A 28 -7.01 28.31 -21.55
C SER A 28 -5.71 28.17 -22.34
N GLU A 29 -4.91 29.23 -22.40
CA GLU A 29 -3.58 29.21 -23.05
C GLU A 29 -2.61 28.26 -22.34
N LEU A 30 -2.59 28.32 -21.00
CA LEU A 30 -1.79 27.42 -20.18
C LEU A 30 -2.20 25.95 -20.42
N ALA A 31 -3.49 25.65 -20.54
CA ALA A 31 -3.98 24.30 -20.79
C ALA A 31 -3.44 23.72 -22.11
N LEU A 32 -3.49 24.53 -23.18
CA LEU A 32 -2.97 24.15 -24.50
C LEU A 32 -1.46 23.92 -24.46
N LEU A 33 -0.73 24.73 -23.69
CA LEU A 33 0.71 24.56 -23.53
C LEU A 33 1.03 23.26 -22.79
N LEU A 34 0.37 23.01 -21.66
CA LEU A 34 0.62 21.84 -20.82
C LEU A 34 0.38 20.51 -21.54
N GLU A 35 -0.52 20.49 -22.54
CA GLU A 35 -0.81 19.30 -23.35
C GLU A 35 0.40 18.80 -24.17
N ASN A 36 1.33 19.71 -24.47
CA ASN A 36 2.50 19.40 -25.29
C ASN A 36 3.77 19.15 -24.48
N LEU A 37 3.75 19.37 -23.16
CA LEU A 37 4.97 19.27 -22.35
C LEU A 37 5.40 17.83 -22.05
N PRO A 38 6.69 17.48 -22.22
CA PRO A 38 7.20 16.14 -21.94
C PRO A 38 7.35 15.87 -20.44
N ARG A 39 7.71 14.62 -20.08
CA ARG A 39 8.15 14.29 -18.71
C ARG A 39 9.45 15.03 -18.40
N ASN A 40 9.67 15.36 -17.12
CA ASN A 40 10.79 16.19 -16.65
C ASN A 40 10.71 17.64 -17.13
N SER A 41 9.48 18.15 -17.21
CA SER A 41 9.24 19.57 -17.43
C SER A 41 9.21 20.30 -16.09
N TYR A 42 9.90 21.44 -16.04
CA TYR A 42 9.93 22.38 -14.93
C TYR A 42 9.38 23.71 -15.45
N ILE A 43 8.27 24.14 -14.86
CA ILE A 43 7.62 25.40 -15.20
C ILE A 43 7.85 26.34 -14.04
N PHE A 44 8.33 27.54 -14.31
CA PHE A 44 8.54 28.54 -13.27
C PHE A 44 8.22 29.94 -13.78
N GLY A 45 8.02 30.88 -12.86
CA GLY A 45 7.84 32.29 -13.16
C GLY A 45 6.66 32.91 -12.42
N ASP A 46 6.27 34.11 -12.82
CA ASP A 46 5.26 34.92 -12.16
C ASP A 46 3.88 34.66 -12.79
N PHE A 47 2.99 34.03 -12.02
CA PHE A 47 1.65 33.68 -12.44
C PHE A 47 0.62 34.77 -12.07
N ASN A 48 1.02 35.79 -11.31
CA ASN A 48 0.13 36.81 -10.74
C ASN A 48 -1.14 36.24 -10.09
N THR A 49 -1.06 35.01 -9.58
CA THR A 49 -2.15 34.28 -8.93
C THR A 49 -1.66 33.84 -7.55
N ASP A 50 -2.19 34.48 -6.50
CA ASP A 50 -1.78 34.17 -5.13
C ASP A 50 -2.39 32.85 -4.66
N VAL A 51 -1.55 31.82 -4.54
CA VAL A 51 -2.00 30.47 -4.13
C VAL A 51 -2.26 30.36 -2.63
N LEU A 52 -1.87 31.36 -1.83
CA LEU A 52 -2.18 31.42 -0.39
C LEU A 52 -3.63 31.83 -0.13
N LYS A 53 -4.32 32.43 -1.12
CA LYS A 53 -5.72 32.84 -1.01
C LYS A 53 -6.64 31.83 -1.69
N GLU A 54 -7.71 31.44 -1.01
CA GLU A 54 -8.77 30.62 -1.61
C GLU A 54 -9.67 31.49 -2.50
N ASN A 55 -9.36 31.55 -3.80
CA ASN A 55 -10.19 32.20 -4.80
C ASN A 55 -10.38 31.30 -6.04
N THR A 56 -11.33 31.66 -6.89
CA THR A 56 -11.68 30.88 -8.09
C THR A 56 -10.49 30.72 -9.04
N ALA A 57 -9.65 31.74 -9.18
CA ALA A 57 -8.47 31.71 -10.04
C ALA A 57 -7.42 30.70 -9.57
N ASN A 58 -7.10 30.68 -8.28
CA ASN A 58 -6.20 29.70 -7.66
C ASN A 58 -6.75 28.28 -7.82
N LEU A 59 -8.03 28.05 -7.52
CA LEU A 59 -8.67 26.73 -7.67
C LEU A 59 -8.64 26.25 -9.12
N GLN A 60 -8.80 27.14 -10.09
CA GLN A 60 -8.69 26.82 -11.51
C GLN A 60 -7.25 26.52 -11.94
N LEU A 61 -6.26 27.29 -11.46
CA LEU A 61 -4.85 27.10 -11.78
C LEU A 61 -4.29 25.81 -11.16
N THR A 62 -4.42 25.65 -9.84
CA THR A 62 -4.01 24.45 -9.11
C THR A 62 -4.76 23.22 -9.60
N SER A 63 -6.05 23.44 -9.87
CA SER A 63 -6.92 22.75 -10.83
C SER A 63 -6.12 22.21 -12.00
N LEU A 64 -5.90 23.05 -13.00
CA LEU A 64 -5.28 22.73 -14.28
C LEU A 64 -3.90 22.07 -14.16
N MET A 65 -2.98 22.64 -13.38
CA MET A 65 -1.58 22.18 -13.28
C MET A 65 -1.50 20.72 -12.83
N SER A 66 -2.28 20.36 -11.81
CA SER A 66 -2.36 18.98 -11.33
C SER A 66 -2.84 17.99 -12.40
N SER A 67 -3.40 18.42 -13.55
CA SER A 67 -4.10 17.53 -14.53
C SER A 67 -3.10 16.90 -15.43
N PHE A 68 -2.14 17.75 -15.77
CA PHE A 68 -0.99 17.44 -16.58
C PHE A 68 0.14 16.89 -15.69
N GLY A 69 -0.16 16.60 -14.42
CA GLY A 69 0.74 15.97 -13.47
C GLY A 69 1.78 16.91 -12.88
N PHE A 70 1.58 18.23 -12.97
CA PHE A 70 2.47 19.21 -12.37
C PHE A 70 2.11 19.46 -10.91
N THR A 71 3.10 19.35 -10.03
CA THR A 71 2.98 19.67 -8.61
C THR A 71 3.72 20.96 -8.30
N LEU A 72 3.09 21.85 -7.52
CA LEU A 72 3.75 23.05 -7.01
C LEU A 72 4.81 22.64 -6.00
N CYS A 73 6.01 23.17 -6.13
CA CYS A 73 7.17 22.77 -5.35
C CYS A 73 7.53 23.78 -4.25
N ASN A 74 7.17 25.05 -4.40
CA ASN A 74 7.40 26.09 -3.41
C ASN A 74 6.12 26.39 -2.61
N SER A 75 6.26 26.59 -1.30
CA SER A 75 5.15 26.81 -0.36
C SER A 75 5.28 28.07 0.50
N ALA A 76 6.44 28.73 0.48
CA ALA A 76 6.68 29.98 1.22
C ALA A 76 6.33 31.19 0.35
N PRO A 77 5.87 32.32 0.94
CA PRO A 77 5.60 33.56 0.20
C PRO A 77 6.83 34.03 -0.57
N THR A 78 6.61 34.50 -1.80
CA THR A 78 7.69 35.01 -2.67
C THR A 78 7.76 36.53 -2.66
N ARG A 79 6.68 37.21 -2.29
CA ARG A 79 6.64 38.67 -2.15
C ARG A 79 6.22 39.03 -0.73
N LEU A 80 7.08 39.76 -0.02
CA LEU A 80 6.91 40.18 1.38
C LEU A 80 6.73 41.70 1.44
N GLY A 81 5.48 42.17 1.49
CA GLY A 81 5.17 43.58 1.68
C GLY A 81 5.06 43.95 3.17
N SER A 82 4.98 45.25 3.48
CA SER A 82 4.83 45.74 4.86
C SER A 82 3.54 45.29 5.58
N THR A 83 2.54 44.83 4.82
CA THR A 83 1.21 44.44 5.35
C THR A 83 0.64 43.16 4.71
N CYS A 84 1.31 42.57 3.71
CA CYS A 84 0.79 41.41 2.97
C CYS A 84 1.93 40.52 2.48
N GLU A 85 1.75 39.20 2.62
CA GLU A 85 2.63 38.16 2.06
C GLU A 85 1.87 37.42 0.96
N THR A 86 2.47 37.26 -0.22
CA THR A 86 1.81 36.60 -1.37
C THR A 86 2.73 35.60 -2.05
N LEU A 87 2.14 34.52 -2.59
CA LEU A 87 2.86 33.49 -3.34
C LEU A 87 2.41 33.50 -4.80
N ILE A 88 3.08 34.30 -5.61
CA ILE A 88 2.74 34.52 -7.02
C ILE A 88 3.80 33.99 -7.99
N ASP A 89 5.03 33.80 -7.53
CA ASP A 89 6.08 33.12 -8.28
C ASP A 89 5.99 31.63 -8.02
N HIS A 90 5.62 30.85 -9.02
CA HIS A 90 5.38 29.42 -8.85
C HIS A 90 6.48 28.61 -9.49
N ILE A 91 6.81 27.47 -8.89
CA ILE A 91 7.69 26.46 -9.45
C ILE A 91 6.92 25.14 -9.48
N TYR A 92 6.66 24.64 -10.68
CA TYR A 92 5.94 23.39 -10.93
C TYR A 92 6.85 22.36 -11.60
N THR A 93 6.70 21.08 -11.24
CA THR A 93 7.34 19.98 -11.96
C THR A 93 6.38 18.82 -12.19
N ASN A 94 6.52 18.13 -13.33
CA ASN A 94 5.82 16.88 -13.60
C ASN A 94 6.70 15.62 -13.39
N ASN A 95 7.88 15.80 -12.79
CA ASN A 95 8.79 14.73 -12.39
C ASN A 95 8.64 14.42 -10.89
N MET A 96 7.81 13.43 -10.56
CA MET A 96 7.60 13.00 -9.16
C MET A 96 8.84 12.39 -8.49
N ALA A 97 9.91 12.11 -9.24
CA ALA A 97 11.15 11.55 -8.72
C ALA A 97 12.26 12.59 -8.55
N SER A 98 12.04 13.87 -8.90
CA SER A 98 13.06 14.91 -8.76
C SER A 98 13.30 15.23 -7.29
N ASN A 99 14.53 15.04 -6.81
CA ASN A 99 14.99 15.58 -5.52
C ASN A 99 15.28 17.08 -5.67
N MET A 100 14.27 17.86 -6.08
CA MET A 100 14.38 19.29 -6.28
C MET A 100 14.41 19.96 -4.91
N LYS A 101 15.49 20.67 -4.59
CA LYS A 101 15.56 21.53 -3.41
C LYS A 101 15.27 22.96 -3.82
N ILE A 102 14.37 23.63 -3.09
CA ILE A 102 14.01 25.02 -3.32
C ILE A 102 14.39 25.84 -2.10
N GLU A 103 15.13 26.91 -2.33
CA GLU A 103 15.53 27.88 -1.32
C GLU A 103 14.96 29.25 -1.68
N ASN A 104 14.38 29.92 -0.68
CA ASN A 104 13.79 31.25 -0.80
C ASN A 104 14.79 32.25 -0.21
N ILE A 105 15.41 33.05 -1.06
CA ILE A 105 16.52 33.94 -0.71
C ILE A 105 16.00 35.38 -0.70
N GLN A 106 15.90 35.95 0.49
CA GLN A 106 15.56 37.37 0.65
C GLN A 106 16.66 38.26 0.07
N ASN A 107 16.27 39.36 -0.55
CA ASN A 107 17.17 40.33 -1.15
C ASN A 107 16.59 41.75 -1.04
N ASP A 108 17.47 42.75 -1.09
CA ASP A 108 17.08 44.17 -1.05
C ASP A 108 16.91 44.79 -2.46
N LEU A 109 17.00 43.98 -3.52
CA LEU A 109 16.98 44.46 -4.91
C LEU A 109 15.57 44.48 -5.52
N SER A 110 14.64 43.71 -4.96
CA SER A 110 13.27 43.53 -5.44
C SER A 110 12.33 43.32 -4.27
N ASP A 111 11.05 43.67 -4.45
CA ASP A 111 9.99 43.30 -3.51
C ASP A 111 9.62 41.81 -3.56
N HIS A 112 10.22 41.07 -4.49
CA HIS A 112 10.18 39.61 -4.58
C HIS A 112 11.52 38.99 -4.12
N ASN A 113 11.41 37.93 -3.33
CA ASN A 113 12.52 37.06 -2.96
C ASN A 113 13.01 36.25 -4.17
N PHE A 114 14.30 35.94 -4.21
CA PHE A 114 14.86 35.04 -5.22
C PHE A 114 14.54 33.59 -4.89
N LEU A 115 14.07 32.83 -5.87
CA LEU A 115 13.89 31.39 -5.74
C LEU A 115 15.05 30.64 -6.40
N LEU A 116 15.79 29.87 -5.60
CA LEU A 116 16.84 28.99 -6.09
C LEU A 116 16.36 27.55 -6.11
N ALA A 117 16.38 26.92 -7.28
CA ALA A 117 16.01 25.53 -7.46
C ALA A 117 17.21 24.65 -7.88
N SER A 118 17.55 23.66 -7.06
CA SER A 118 18.65 22.72 -7.30
C SER A 118 18.13 21.34 -7.71
N ILE A 119 18.55 20.83 -8.87
CA ILE A 119 18.15 19.53 -9.43
C ILE A 119 19.38 18.62 -9.55
N SER A 120 19.33 17.43 -8.96
CA SER A 120 20.40 16.43 -9.05
C SER A 120 20.06 15.33 -10.08
N ASN A 121 20.90 15.19 -11.11
CA ASN A 121 20.80 14.10 -12.09
C ASN A 121 21.77 12.97 -11.70
N PRO A 122 21.31 11.73 -11.42
CA PRO A 122 22.23 10.62 -11.21
C PRO A 122 22.92 10.26 -12.52
N LYS A 123 24.26 10.20 -12.53
CA LYS A 123 25.01 9.59 -13.64
C LYS A 123 24.80 8.08 -13.61
N SER A 124 24.38 7.50 -14.73
CA SER A 124 24.42 6.04 -14.94
C SER A 124 25.88 5.58 -14.92
N THR A 125 26.22 4.64 -14.04
CA THR A 125 27.50 3.91 -14.12
C THR A 125 27.19 2.44 -14.37
N THR A 126 27.68 1.93 -15.50
CA THR A 126 27.66 0.52 -15.85
C THR A 126 28.75 -0.20 -15.07
N LYS A 127 28.38 -1.15 -14.20
CA LYS A 127 29.32 -2.11 -13.60
C LYS A 127 29.34 -3.37 -14.46
N GLU A 128 30.51 -3.79 -14.91
CA GLU A 128 30.73 -5.11 -15.49
C GLU A 128 30.45 -6.19 -14.44
N ALA A 129 29.71 -7.22 -14.84
CA ALA A 129 29.45 -8.37 -13.99
C ALA A 129 30.60 -9.38 -14.11
N PRO A 130 31.14 -9.92 -13.00
CA PRO A 130 32.20 -10.92 -13.07
C PRO A 130 31.72 -12.21 -13.76
N PRO A 131 32.60 -12.94 -14.45
CA PRO A 131 32.26 -14.17 -15.15
C PRO A 131 31.70 -15.22 -14.17
N ARG A 132 30.61 -15.89 -14.59
CA ARG A 132 29.98 -16.96 -13.81
C ARG A 132 30.43 -18.33 -14.33
N LEU A 133 30.93 -19.17 -13.43
CA LEU A 133 31.09 -20.61 -13.68
C LEU A 133 29.72 -21.29 -13.72
N LEU A 134 29.37 -21.92 -14.84
CA LEU A 134 28.13 -22.69 -14.97
C LEU A 134 28.43 -24.19 -14.85
N LYS A 135 27.94 -24.83 -13.78
CA LYS A 135 27.87 -26.30 -13.67
C LYS A 135 26.65 -26.80 -14.47
N SER A 136 26.85 -27.69 -15.45
CA SER A 136 25.75 -28.31 -16.19
C SER A 136 25.31 -29.60 -15.51
N ILE A 137 24.14 -29.58 -14.87
CA ILE A 137 23.58 -30.72 -14.13
C ILE A 137 22.74 -31.58 -15.10
N ASN A 138 23.09 -32.85 -15.26
CA ASN A 138 22.29 -33.80 -16.03
C ASN A 138 21.11 -34.30 -15.18
N THR A 139 19.93 -33.77 -15.44
CA THR A 139 18.73 -34.07 -14.64
C THR A 139 18.22 -35.49 -14.76
N ASN A 140 18.52 -36.18 -15.87
CA ASN A 140 18.11 -37.58 -16.04
C ASN A 140 18.98 -38.50 -15.18
N LYS A 141 20.30 -38.27 -15.19
CA LYS A 141 21.23 -38.98 -14.29
C LYS A 141 20.88 -38.75 -12.82
N LEU A 142 20.54 -37.52 -12.46
CA LEU A 142 20.12 -37.19 -11.09
C LEU A 142 18.84 -37.92 -10.68
N ASN A 143 17.82 -37.96 -11.55
CA ASN A 143 16.59 -38.70 -11.26
C ASN A 143 16.83 -40.21 -11.13
N ILE A 144 17.74 -40.78 -11.95
CA ILE A 144 18.14 -42.19 -11.83
C ILE A 144 18.81 -42.42 -10.46
N TYR A 145 19.81 -41.61 -10.10
CA TYR A 145 20.48 -41.69 -8.80
C TYR A 145 19.48 -41.63 -7.62
N LEU A 146 18.58 -40.64 -7.63
CA LEU A 146 17.59 -40.45 -6.57
C LEU A 146 16.55 -41.58 -6.49
N THR A 147 16.39 -42.37 -7.56
CA THR A 147 15.48 -43.51 -7.60
C THR A 147 16.18 -44.80 -7.18
N GLU A 148 17.41 -45.02 -7.63
CA GLU A 148 18.22 -46.22 -7.34
C GLU A 148 18.76 -46.22 -5.91
N LYS A 149 19.08 -45.05 -5.36
CA LYS A 149 19.55 -44.87 -3.98
C LYS A 149 18.55 -44.04 -3.18
N PRO A 150 17.38 -44.58 -2.79
CA PRO A 150 16.37 -43.81 -2.07
C PRO A 150 16.89 -43.35 -0.70
N PHE A 151 16.55 -42.12 -0.31
CA PHE A 151 16.93 -41.57 0.99
C PHE A 151 16.32 -42.37 2.14
N GLN A 152 17.16 -42.92 3.01
CA GLN A 152 16.76 -43.64 4.23
C GLN A 152 17.28 -42.91 5.47
N PRO A 153 16.50 -41.95 6.02
CA PRO A 153 16.90 -41.27 7.24
C PRO A 153 16.71 -42.18 8.45
N ASN A 154 17.58 -42.00 9.44
CA ASN A 154 17.41 -42.64 10.74
C ASN A 154 16.10 -42.16 11.40
N GLU A 155 15.36 -43.10 12.01
CA GLU A 155 14.07 -42.81 12.65
C GLU A 155 14.18 -41.87 13.86
N HIS A 156 15.35 -41.81 14.48
CA HIS A 156 15.61 -40.95 15.64
C HIS A 156 16.07 -39.53 15.29
N TYR A 157 16.17 -39.18 14.01
CA TYR A 157 16.56 -37.83 13.63
C TYR A 157 15.51 -36.80 14.03
N ASP A 158 15.98 -35.74 14.70
CA ASP A 158 15.23 -34.50 14.85
C ASP A 158 15.14 -33.76 13.50
N ALA A 159 14.32 -32.71 13.44
CA ALA A 159 14.13 -31.93 12.21
C ALA A 159 15.45 -31.35 11.65
N GLU A 160 16.41 -30.97 12.50
CA GLU A 160 17.72 -30.42 12.12
C GLU A 160 18.57 -31.49 11.41
N SER A 161 18.78 -32.62 12.07
CA SER A 161 19.59 -33.73 11.55
C SER A 161 18.97 -34.31 10.29
N LEU A 162 17.64 -34.40 10.23
CA LEU A 162 16.90 -34.86 9.06
C LEU A 162 17.10 -33.93 7.86
N TYR A 163 17.06 -32.62 8.07
CA TYR A 163 17.29 -31.65 6.99
C TYR A 163 18.73 -31.67 6.49
N GLN A 164 19.70 -31.71 7.40
CA GLN A 164 21.12 -31.79 7.05
C GLN A 164 21.41 -33.02 6.19
N SER A 165 20.95 -34.20 6.64
CA SER A 165 21.11 -35.46 5.91
C SER A 165 20.45 -35.41 4.52
N PHE A 166 19.29 -34.77 4.40
CA PHE A 166 18.62 -34.56 3.11
C PHE A 166 19.44 -33.67 2.16
N VAL A 167 19.99 -32.55 2.66
CA VAL A 167 20.81 -31.64 1.85
C VAL A 167 22.07 -32.34 1.36
N ASP A 168 22.74 -33.08 2.24
CA ASP A 168 23.95 -33.83 1.89
C ASP A 168 23.64 -34.89 0.82
N TYR A 169 22.56 -35.65 0.99
CA TYR A 169 22.09 -36.64 0.02
C TYR A 169 21.83 -36.04 -1.37
N VAL A 170 21.15 -34.90 -1.45
CA VAL A 170 20.87 -34.24 -2.74
C VAL A 170 22.14 -33.66 -3.36
N ASN A 171 23.04 -33.09 -2.55
CA ASN A 171 24.30 -32.54 -3.04
C ASN A 171 25.22 -33.62 -3.63
N VAL A 172 25.35 -34.78 -2.96
CA VAL A 172 26.09 -35.94 -3.50
C VAL A 172 25.50 -36.38 -4.84
N GLY A 173 24.17 -36.49 -4.94
CA GLY A 173 23.50 -36.82 -6.19
C GLY A 173 23.78 -35.79 -7.30
N ILE A 174 23.77 -34.49 -6.97
CA ILE A 174 24.10 -33.42 -7.92
C ILE A 174 25.55 -33.53 -8.40
N GLU A 175 26.49 -33.80 -7.50
CA GLU A 175 27.91 -33.97 -7.82
C GLU A 175 28.14 -35.16 -8.76
N GLU A 176 27.57 -36.32 -8.45
CA GLU A 176 27.62 -37.51 -9.32
C GLU A 176 26.94 -37.28 -10.69
N SER A 177 26.02 -36.33 -10.78
CA SER A 177 25.23 -36.04 -12.00
C SER A 177 25.70 -34.83 -12.80
N THR A 178 26.76 -34.14 -12.37
CA THR A 178 27.29 -32.94 -13.05
C THR A 178 28.36 -33.32 -14.08
N THR A 179 28.31 -32.73 -15.28
CA THR A 179 29.39 -32.81 -16.30
C THR A 179 30.11 -31.45 -16.40
N GLU A 180 31.38 -31.47 -16.85
CA GLU A 180 32.41 -30.43 -16.68
C GLU A 180 31.98 -28.94 -16.77
N LYS A 181 32.75 -28.10 -16.05
CA LYS A 181 32.56 -26.66 -15.87
C LYS A 181 32.77 -25.90 -17.18
N ILE A 182 31.76 -25.20 -17.67
CA ILE A 182 31.90 -24.24 -18.78
C ILE A 182 32.02 -22.83 -18.18
N SER A 183 33.12 -22.13 -18.44
CA SER A 183 33.18 -20.68 -18.26
C SER A 183 32.53 -20.03 -19.48
N ARG A 184 31.58 -19.12 -19.26
CA ARG A 184 31.15 -18.17 -20.28
C ARG A 184 31.42 -16.78 -19.75
N SER A 185 32.38 -16.07 -20.36
CA SER A 185 32.32 -14.62 -20.40
C SER A 185 31.14 -14.26 -21.31
N THR A 186 30.20 -13.48 -20.79
CA THR A 186 29.35 -12.68 -21.66
C THR A 186 30.14 -11.42 -21.93
N GLU A 187 30.76 -11.30 -23.11
CA GLU A 187 30.98 -9.99 -23.68
C GLU A 187 29.61 -9.30 -23.72
N ALA A 188 29.48 -8.19 -23.01
CA ALA A 188 28.40 -7.28 -23.31
C ALA A 188 28.63 -6.85 -24.77
N LEU A 189 27.70 -7.17 -25.67
CA LEU A 189 27.65 -6.52 -26.97
C LEU A 189 27.65 -5.01 -26.69
N ASP A 190 28.67 -4.33 -27.20
CA ASP A 190 28.68 -2.87 -27.30
C ASP A 190 27.38 -2.43 -27.99
N ASP A 191 26.46 -1.87 -27.23
CA ASP A 191 25.26 -1.20 -27.75
C ASP A 191 25.62 0.18 -28.37
N TYR A 192 26.78 0.30 -29.02
CA TYR A 192 27.04 1.37 -29.96
C TYR A 192 26.75 0.86 -31.37
N ALA A 193 25.47 0.91 -31.73
CA ALA A 193 25.00 0.67 -33.09
C ALA A 193 25.76 1.61 -34.06
N PRO A 194 26.62 1.08 -34.95
CA PRO A 194 27.49 1.90 -35.83
C PRO A 194 26.72 2.69 -36.90
N TRP A 195 25.41 2.46 -37.02
CA TRP A 195 24.51 3.14 -37.96
C TRP A 195 23.85 4.41 -37.39
N ILE A 196 24.15 4.80 -36.14
CA ILE A 196 23.66 6.06 -35.58
C ILE A 196 24.60 7.18 -36.04
N ASP A 197 24.23 7.80 -37.17
CA ASP A 197 24.89 8.99 -37.67
C ASP A 197 24.41 10.26 -36.96
N LYS A 198 25.08 11.38 -37.26
CA LYS A 198 24.76 12.70 -36.70
C LYS A 198 23.34 13.16 -37.08
N GLU A 199 22.83 12.66 -38.21
CA GLU A 199 21.50 12.93 -38.76
C GLU A 199 20.41 12.21 -37.96
N TYR A 200 20.61 10.95 -37.57
CA TYR A 200 19.76 10.19 -36.66
C TYR A 200 19.77 10.78 -35.25
N LEU A 201 20.93 11.23 -34.76
CA LEU A 201 21.02 11.98 -33.49
C LEU A 201 20.30 13.32 -33.56
N GLU A 202 20.27 13.99 -34.72
CA GLU A 202 19.49 15.20 -34.98
C GLU A 202 18.00 14.93 -35.13
N MET A 203 17.62 13.80 -35.72
CA MET A 203 16.25 13.29 -35.77
C MET A 203 15.73 13.00 -34.36
N LYS A 204 16.57 12.43 -33.49
CA LYS A 204 16.30 12.20 -32.06
C LYS A 204 16.23 13.48 -31.21
N ARG A 205 16.77 14.61 -31.69
CA ARG A 205 16.57 15.94 -31.05
C ARG A 205 15.12 16.42 -31.18
N SER A 206 14.32 15.85 -32.10
CA SER A 206 12.89 16.14 -32.18
C SER A 206 12.09 15.22 -31.24
N HIS A 207 11.68 15.75 -30.09
CA HIS A 207 10.94 15.02 -29.04
C HIS A 207 9.59 14.40 -29.46
N SER A 208 9.09 14.76 -30.65
CA SER A 208 7.93 14.16 -31.29
C SER A 208 8.16 12.67 -31.57
N LEU A 209 9.33 12.33 -32.13
CA LEU A 209 9.69 10.95 -32.48
C LEU A 209 9.93 10.07 -31.25
N GLU A 210 10.56 10.55 -30.17
CA GLU A 210 10.72 9.73 -28.95
C GLU A 210 9.38 9.41 -28.27
N LYS A 211 8.42 10.34 -28.32
CA LYS A 211 7.05 10.13 -27.83
C LYS A 211 6.34 9.10 -28.70
N GLU A 212 6.50 9.21 -30.03
CA GLU A 212 5.96 8.25 -31.00
C GLU A 212 6.58 6.86 -30.84
N GLU A 213 7.90 6.73 -30.73
CA GLU A 213 8.60 5.46 -30.48
C GLU A 213 8.19 4.81 -29.15
N LYS A 214 8.07 5.59 -28.07
CA LYS A 214 7.57 5.08 -26.78
C LYS A 214 6.13 4.64 -26.88
N ASN A 215 5.29 5.41 -27.58
CA ASN A 215 3.90 5.06 -27.81
C ASN A 215 3.78 3.80 -28.67
N GLU A 216 4.60 3.65 -29.71
CA GLU A 216 4.66 2.47 -30.57
C GLU A 216 5.15 1.25 -29.78
N TYR A 217 6.19 1.41 -28.96
CA TYR A 217 6.68 0.36 -28.05
C TYR A 217 5.59 -0.12 -27.09
N TYR A 218 4.85 0.79 -26.45
CA TYR A 218 3.75 0.41 -25.58
C TYR A 218 2.56 -0.17 -26.34
N SER A 219 2.28 0.33 -27.55
CA SER A 219 1.21 -0.20 -28.41
C SER A 219 1.51 -1.65 -28.80
N LYS A 220 2.74 -1.96 -29.22
CA LYS A 220 3.20 -3.34 -29.49
C LYS A 220 3.05 -4.27 -28.29
N ILE A 221 3.27 -3.77 -27.06
CA ILE A 221 3.04 -4.55 -25.83
C ILE A 221 1.54 -4.80 -25.59
N LEU A 222 0.69 -3.83 -25.93
CA LEU A 222 -0.76 -3.89 -25.74
C LEU A 222 -1.47 -4.66 -26.87
N GLU A 223 -0.80 -4.94 -27.99
CA GLU A 223 -1.32 -5.75 -29.10
C GLU A 223 -1.27 -7.26 -28.84
N ASP A 224 -0.41 -7.74 -27.92
CA ASP A 224 -0.31 -9.18 -27.61
C ASP A 224 -1.58 -9.68 -26.86
N PRO A 225 -2.43 -10.50 -27.53
CA PRO A 225 -3.69 -10.93 -26.96
C PRO A 225 -3.54 -12.01 -25.88
N LYS A 226 -2.40 -12.72 -25.80
CA LYS A 226 -2.22 -13.82 -24.84
C LYS A 226 -2.08 -13.34 -23.40
N ASP A 227 -1.66 -12.09 -23.18
CA ASP A 227 -1.33 -11.54 -21.86
C ASP A 227 -1.87 -10.09 -21.67
N LEU A 228 -2.89 -9.68 -22.43
CA LEU A 228 -3.38 -8.29 -22.50
C LEU A 228 -3.58 -7.62 -21.12
N ASP A 229 -4.26 -8.26 -20.18
CA ASP A 229 -4.52 -7.66 -18.85
C ASP A 229 -3.22 -7.41 -18.07
N LYS A 230 -2.27 -8.36 -18.13
CA LYS A 230 -0.95 -8.23 -17.51
C LYS A 230 -0.10 -7.16 -18.19
N ASN A 231 -0.22 -7.04 -19.52
CA ASN A 231 0.47 -6.04 -20.32
C ASN A 231 -0.07 -4.62 -20.04
N ILE A 232 -1.40 -4.44 -19.91
CA ILE A 232 -2.04 -3.19 -19.48
C ILE A 232 -1.44 -2.72 -18.15
N TRP A 233 -1.39 -3.62 -17.15
CA TRP A 233 -0.83 -3.30 -15.84
C TRP A 233 0.68 -3.07 -15.88
N LYS A 234 1.42 -3.75 -16.74
CA LYS A 234 2.87 -3.53 -16.93
C LYS A 234 3.15 -2.13 -17.49
N VAL A 235 2.38 -1.69 -18.49
CA VAL A 235 2.48 -0.34 -19.07
C VAL A 235 2.07 0.71 -18.05
N ALA A 236 0.90 0.55 -17.41
CA ALA A 236 0.42 1.47 -16.38
C ALA A 236 1.42 1.62 -15.23
N ASN A 237 1.96 0.51 -14.69
CA ASN A 237 2.93 0.55 -13.61
C ASN A 237 4.24 1.23 -14.00
N ARG A 238 4.74 1.04 -15.23
CA ARG A 238 5.93 1.78 -15.72
C ARG A 238 5.69 3.29 -15.82
N VAL A 239 4.45 3.69 -16.05
CA VAL A 239 4.06 5.09 -16.24
C VAL A 239 3.76 5.78 -14.91
N LEU A 240 3.19 5.05 -13.95
CA LEU A 240 2.85 5.51 -12.60
C LEU A 240 4.04 5.46 -11.67
N TYR A 241 4.70 4.31 -11.63
CA TYR A 241 5.84 4.01 -10.78
C TYR A 241 7.02 3.87 -11.72
N ASN A 242 7.67 4.99 -12.04
CA ASN A 242 9.04 4.88 -12.54
C ASN A 242 9.77 3.97 -11.55
N LYS A 243 10.20 2.79 -12.00
CA LYS A 243 11.42 2.24 -11.42
C LYS A 243 12.43 3.31 -11.73
N SER A 244 12.72 4.18 -10.76
CA SER A 244 13.99 4.88 -10.78
C SER A 244 14.99 3.83 -11.21
N GLU A 245 15.76 4.11 -12.27
CA GLU A 245 17.00 3.38 -12.49
C GLU A 245 17.64 3.16 -11.13
N PRO A 246 18.12 1.95 -10.82
CA PRO A 246 18.64 1.63 -9.50
C PRO A 246 19.51 2.79 -9.10
N ARG A 247 19.02 3.61 -8.16
CA ARG A 247 19.77 4.78 -7.74
C ARG A 247 21.06 4.13 -7.26
N ASN A 248 22.19 4.52 -7.84
CA ASN A 248 23.48 4.31 -7.21
C ASN A 248 23.50 5.18 -5.95
N HIS A 249 22.59 4.92 -5.02
CA HIS A 249 22.85 5.14 -3.63
C HIS A 249 23.83 4.03 -3.31
N GLU A 250 25.08 4.40 -3.07
CA GLU A 250 25.85 3.65 -2.09
C GLU A 250 24.94 3.53 -0.87
N PHE A 251 24.30 2.38 -0.71
CA PHE A 251 23.53 2.09 0.48
C PHE A 251 24.53 1.99 1.61
N LYS A 252 24.83 3.12 2.25
CA LYS A 252 25.51 3.15 3.53
C LYS A 252 24.50 2.67 4.55
N LEU A 253 24.44 1.36 4.73
CA LEU A 253 23.67 0.77 5.81
C LEU A 253 24.24 1.34 7.11
N SER A 254 23.39 1.90 7.96
CA SER A 254 23.79 2.37 9.28
C SER A 254 22.99 1.65 10.35
N ASN A 255 23.65 1.16 11.39
CA ASN A 255 22.99 0.64 12.59
C ASN A 255 23.10 1.70 13.68
N ASP A 256 21.97 2.26 14.15
CA ASP A 256 21.92 3.34 15.14
C ASP A 256 22.82 4.55 14.79
N GLY A 257 22.93 4.89 13.50
CA GLY A 257 23.75 5.99 12.98
C GLY A 257 25.21 5.64 12.66
N VAL A 258 25.67 4.43 12.97
CA VAL A 258 27.04 3.97 12.67
C VAL A 258 27.09 3.30 11.29
N PRO A 259 27.95 3.76 10.35
CA PRO A 259 28.09 3.15 9.03
C PRO A 259 28.60 1.71 9.12
N VAL A 260 27.93 0.80 8.43
CA VAL A 260 28.26 -0.63 8.38
C VAL A 260 29.20 -0.89 7.21
N ASN A 261 30.31 -1.58 7.47
CA ASN A 261 31.25 -2.00 6.43
C ASN A 261 30.57 -2.99 5.46
N GLU A 262 30.82 -2.86 4.15
CA GLU A 262 30.23 -3.71 3.10
C GLU A 262 30.47 -5.21 3.34
N GLU A 263 31.57 -5.53 4.01
CA GLU A 263 31.95 -6.91 4.31
C GLU A 263 31.06 -7.56 5.38
N ASN A 264 30.52 -6.75 6.29
CA ASN A 264 29.77 -7.19 7.48
C ASN A 264 28.26 -6.96 7.36
N ILE A 265 27.77 -6.58 6.17
CA ILE A 265 26.34 -6.32 5.94
C ILE A 265 25.46 -7.52 6.32
N PRO A 266 25.76 -8.77 5.89
CA PRO A 266 24.92 -9.92 6.23
C PRO A 266 24.85 -10.19 7.74
N ASP A 267 26.00 -10.10 8.43
CA ASP A 267 26.06 -10.34 9.88
C ASP A 267 25.44 -9.20 10.67
N THR A 268 25.60 -7.95 10.24
CA THR A 268 24.94 -6.81 10.88
C THR A 268 23.43 -6.88 10.74
N PHE A 269 22.93 -7.35 9.58
CA PHE A 269 21.51 -7.58 9.37
C PHE A 269 20.98 -8.66 10.32
N VAL A 270 21.66 -9.81 10.41
CA VAL A 270 21.29 -10.88 11.35
C VAL A 270 21.34 -10.37 12.80
N ASN A 271 22.42 -9.72 13.21
CA ASN A 271 22.60 -9.17 14.55
C ASN A 271 21.54 -8.13 14.90
N TYR A 272 21.12 -7.29 13.95
CA TYR A 272 20.03 -6.34 14.16
C TYR A 272 18.74 -7.06 14.56
N PHE A 273 18.32 -8.08 13.80
CA PHE A 273 17.08 -8.81 14.10
C PHE A 273 17.19 -9.69 15.35
N THR A 274 18.37 -10.27 15.63
CA THR A 274 18.54 -11.15 16.79
C THR A 274 18.69 -10.37 18.09
N SER A 275 19.38 -9.22 18.06
CA SER A 275 19.57 -8.37 19.26
C SER A 275 18.44 -7.39 19.51
N ALA A 276 17.52 -7.15 18.56
CA ALA A 276 16.44 -6.19 18.73
C ALA A 276 15.56 -6.50 19.94
N VAL A 277 15.25 -7.78 20.17
CA VAL A 277 14.44 -8.22 21.32
C VAL A 277 15.24 -8.13 22.62
N ASP A 278 16.52 -8.53 22.61
CA ASP A 278 17.39 -8.44 23.78
C ASP A 278 17.58 -6.98 24.23
N LYS A 279 17.78 -6.05 23.28
CA LYS A 279 17.81 -4.60 23.52
C LYS A 279 16.49 -4.05 24.11
N LEU A 280 15.34 -4.65 23.77
CA LEU A 280 14.06 -4.27 24.35
C LEU A 280 13.91 -4.81 25.78
N LEU A 281 14.34 -6.05 26.02
CA LEU A 281 14.35 -6.68 27.35
C LEU A 281 15.30 -5.94 28.31
N GLU A 282 16.45 -5.47 27.84
CA GLU A 282 17.41 -4.66 28.61
C GLU A 282 16.86 -3.27 28.98
N LYS A 283 15.89 -2.72 28.25
CA LYS A 283 15.28 -1.42 28.58
C LYS A 283 14.26 -1.50 29.71
N ASP A 284 13.73 -2.69 30.03
CA ASP A 284 12.71 -2.90 31.07
C ASP A 284 13.25 -3.74 32.25
N ILE A 285 14.50 -3.46 32.68
CA ILE A 285 15.18 -4.12 33.82
C ILE A 285 14.37 -4.02 35.13
N ALA A 286 13.49 -3.02 35.26
CA ALA A 286 12.77 -2.76 36.50
C ALA A 286 11.62 -3.75 36.80
N HIS A 287 11.12 -4.52 35.81
CA HIS A 287 9.89 -5.32 35.99
C HIS A 287 9.88 -6.64 35.19
N GLN A 288 10.92 -7.46 35.32
CA GLN A 288 10.85 -8.85 34.86
C GLN A 288 9.81 -9.61 35.70
N CYS A 289 8.76 -10.14 35.06
CA CYS A 289 7.86 -11.09 35.71
C CYS A 289 8.63 -12.37 36.04
N SER A 290 8.40 -12.93 37.24
CA SER A 290 9.02 -14.21 37.59
C SER A 290 8.42 -15.35 36.75
N GLU A 291 9.19 -16.41 36.51
CA GLU A 291 8.68 -17.61 35.81
C GLU A 291 7.41 -18.18 36.48
N GLU A 292 7.28 -18.01 37.80
CA GLU A 292 6.09 -18.38 38.55
C GLU A 292 4.86 -17.53 38.19
N GLU A 293 5.02 -16.22 38.01
CA GLU A 293 3.92 -15.32 37.63
C GLU A 293 3.40 -15.64 36.22
N THR A 294 4.31 -15.92 35.29
CA THR A 294 3.98 -16.35 33.92
C THR A 294 3.24 -17.69 33.93
N SER A 295 3.72 -18.66 34.70
CA SER A 295 3.08 -19.98 34.80
C SER A 295 1.68 -19.89 35.40
N LYS A 296 1.51 -19.13 36.49
CA LYS A 296 0.20 -18.86 37.12
C LYS A 296 -0.76 -18.10 36.20
N TYR A 297 -0.23 -17.28 35.28
CA TYR A 297 -1.04 -16.60 34.28
C TYR A 297 -1.53 -17.56 33.18
N ILE A 298 -0.63 -18.40 32.64
CA ILE A 298 -0.96 -19.41 31.62
C ILE A 298 -2.07 -20.35 32.13
N GLU A 299 -2.03 -20.74 33.40
CA GLU A 299 -3.08 -21.56 34.03
C GLU A 299 -4.47 -20.89 34.09
N LYS A 300 -4.51 -19.55 34.10
CA LYS A 300 -5.75 -18.76 34.15
C LYS A 300 -6.32 -18.45 32.77
N ILE A 301 -5.57 -18.68 31.68
CA ILE A 301 -6.08 -18.49 30.33
C ILE A 301 -7.27 -19.44 30.12
N PRO A 302 -8.45 -18.93 29.73
CA PRO A 302 -9.61 -19.77 29.51
C PRO A 302 -9.28 -20.88 28.51
N LYS A 303 -9.43 -22.14 28.93
CA LYS A 303 -9.28 -23.28 28.01
C LYS A 303 -10.42 -23.22 27.00
N ILE A 304 -10.12 -22.77 25.79
CA ILE A 304 -11.09 -22.74 24.70
C ILE A 304 -11.34 -24.18 24.26
N ASN A 305 -12.60 -24.61 24.24
CA ASN A 305 -13.01 -25.96 23.80
C ASN A 305 -12.81 -26.21 22.28
N SER A 306 -12.27 -25.23 21.55
CA SER A 306 -12.04 -25.28 20.11
C SER A 306 -10.55 -25.52 19.85
N THR A 307 -10.20 -26.71 19.35
CA THR A 307 -8.82 -27.05 19.02
C THR A 307 -8.52 -26.73 17.56
N PHE A 308 -7.45 -25.97 17.31
CA PHE A 308 -6.85 -25.88 15.98
C PHE A 308 -6.02 -27.14 15.71
N ARG A 309 -6.19 -27.79 14.55
CA ARG A 309 -5.42 -28.96 14.15
C ARG A 309 -4.78 -28.72 12.79
N LEU A 310 -3.49 -28.93 12.70
CA LEU A 310 -2.77 -29.00 11.42
C LEU A 310 -2.80 -30.44 10.93
N HIS A 311 -3.23 -30.63 9.69
CA HIS A 311 -3.07 -31.92 9.03
C HIS A 311 -1.62 -32.09 8.55
N PRO A 312 -1.07 -33.31 8.59
CA PRO A 312 0.26 -33.55 8.04
C PRO A 312 0.35 -33.12 6.58
N THR A 313 1.43 -32.41 6.25
CA THR A 313 1.78 -32.03 4.87
C THR A 313 2.00 -33.29 4.05
N THR A 314 1.45 -33.33 2.83
CA THR A 314 1.56 -34.48 1.93
C THR A 314 2.56 -34.23 0.81
N ALA A 315 3.14 -35.31 0.24
CA ALA A 315 4.02 -35.21 -0.91
C ALA A 315 3.33 -34.57 -2.14
N GLN A 316 2.03 -34.81 -2.32
CA GLN A 316 1.24 -34.23 -3.41
C GLN A 316 1.13 -32.70 -3.27
N GLU A 317 0.91 -32.22 -2.04
CA GLU A 317 0.87 -30.80 -1.73
C GLU A 317 2.22 -30.12 -2.01
N VAL A 318 3.33 -30.72 -1.55
CA VAL A 318 4.69 -30.22 -1.81
C VAL A 318 4.96 -30.14 -3.32
N SER A 319 4.62 -31.19 -4.08
CA SER A 319 4.78 -31.22 -5.54
C SER A 319 4.00 -30.09 -6.22
N LYS A 320 2.76 -29.83 -5.79
CA LYS A 320 1.94 -28.71 -6.27
C LYS A 320 2.57 -27.34 -5.98
N TYR A 321 3.16 -27.15 -4.80
CA TYR A 321 3.89 -25.90 -4.50
C TYR A 321 5.16 -25.73 -5.33
N ILE A 322 5.91 -26.82 -5.57
CA ILE A 322 7.09 -26.79 -6.44
C ILE A 322 6.71 -26.33 -7.85
N ASP A 323 5.57 -26.77 -8.40
CA ASP A 323 5.10 -26.35 -9.72
C ASP A 323 4.79 -24.85 -9.80
N GLN A 324 4.27 -24.26 -8.72
CA GLN A 324 3.94 -22.84 -8.63
C GLN A 324 5.18 -21.94 -8.53
N LEU A 325 6.36 -22.48 -8.21
CA LEU A 325 7.59 -21.69 -8.10
C LEU A 325 7.92 -21.02 -9.44
N LYS A 326 8.33 -19.74 -9.41
CA LYS A 326 8.80 -19.04 -10.61
C LYS A 326 10.08 -19.71 -11.14
N ASN A 327 10.21 -19.85 -12.45
CA ASN A 327 11.38 -20.43 -13.13
C ASN A 327 12.59 -19.47 -13.07
N LYS A 328 13.13 -19.22 -11.87
CA LYS A 328 14.34 -18.43 -11.67
C LYS A 328 15.58 -19.33 -11.79
N SER A 329 16.64 -18.81 -12.41
CA SER A 329 17.93 -19.48 -12.59
C SER A 329 18.90 -19.29 -11.43
N ASN A 330 18.58 -18.41 -10.48
CA ASN A 330 19.43 -18.20 -9.30
C ASN A 330 19.25 -19.39 -8.35
N ALA A 331 20.36 -20.02 -7.97
CA ALA A 331 20.36 -21.12 -7.01
C ALA A 331 20.02 -20.62 -5.60
N THR A 332 19.28 -21.43 -4.82
CA THR A 332 19.00 -21.15 -3.40
C THR A 332 20.26 -21.32 -2.55
N LEU A 333 20.13 -21.22 -1.21
CA LEU A 333 21.24 -21.38 -0.27
C LEU A 333 21.91 -22.76 -0.36
N ASP A 334 21.15 -23.75 -0.84
CA ASP A 334 21.52 -25.16 -0.98
C ASP A 334 21.98 -25.53 -2.40
N ASN A 335 22.27 -24.53 -3.25
CA ASN A 335 22.68 -24.70 -4.66
C ASN A 335 21.64 -25.36 -5.59
N ILE A 336 20.42 -25.61 -5.14
CA ILE A 336 19.34 -26.16 -5.96
C ILE A 336 18.57 -25.01 -6.65
N THR A 337 18.40 -25.07 -7.97
CA THR A 337 17.58 -24.08 -8.69
C THR A 337 16.11 -24.52 -8.72
N ASN A 338 15.17 -23.57 -8.81
CA ASN A 338 13.74 -23.89 -9.01
C ASN A 338 13.49 -24.75 -10.25
N LYS A 339 14.30 -24.56 -11.30
CA LYS A 339 14.24 -25.39 -12.52
C LYS A 339 14.64 -26.83 -12.24
N LEU A 340 15.66 -27.04 -11.40
CA LEU A 340 16.09 -28.37 -10.98
C LEU A 340 15.06 -29.03 -10.07
N LEU A 341 14.56 -28.31 -9.05
CA LEU A 341 13.50 -28.78 -8.15
C LEU A 341 12.30 -29.33 -8.91
N LYS A 342 11.81 -28.60 -9.93
CA LYS A 342 10.68 -29.05 -10.75
C LYS A 342 10.94 -30.35 -11.51
N LYS A 343 12.20 -30.60 -11.90
CA LYS A 343 12.59 -31.80 -12.65
C LYS A 343 12.78 -33.04 -11.75
N ILE A 344 13.10 -32.84 -10.47
CA ILE A 344 13.34 -33.92 -9.51
C ILE A 344 12.20 -34.08 -8.48
N LYS A 345 11.13 -33.28 -8.60
CA LYS A 345 10.05 -33.15 -7.59
C LYS A 345 9.42 -34.47 -7.17
N THR A 346 9.34 -35.45 -8.07
CA THR A 346 8.77 -36.78 -7.80
C THR A 346 9.51 -37.49 -6.67
N ASN A 347 10.83 -37.38 -6.63
CA ASN A 347 11.69 -38.05 -5.67
C ASN A 347 11.86 -37.23 -4.38
N ILE A 348 11.90 -35.90 -4.48
CA ILE A 348 12.14 -35.03 -3.31
C ILE A 348 10.88 -34.65 -2.53
N SER A 349 9.69 -34.65 -3.16
CA SER A 349 8.46 -34.19 -2.48
C SER A 349 8.09 -35.02 -1.25
N PRO A 350 8.20 -36.37 -1.26
CA PRO A 350 8.01 -37.17 -0.04
C PRO A 350 8.99 -36.79 1.07
N LEU A 351 10.26 -36.55 0.74
CA LEU A 351 11.31 -36.21 1.70
C LEU A 351 11.06 -34.86 2.35
N ILE A 352 10.76 -33.85 1.53
CA ILE A 352 10.43 -32.50 2.00
C ILE A 352 9.17 -32.54 2.88
N SER A 353 8.15 -33.33 2.52
CA SER A 353 6.94 -33.46 3.35
C SER A 353 7.25 -34.07 4.73
N ARG A 354 8.17 -35.05 4.80
CA ARG A 354 8.62 -35.65 6.06
C ARG A 354 9.38 -34.64 6.92
N ILE A 355 10.26 -33.84 6.32
CA ILE A 355 10.99 -32.76 7.01
C ILE A 355 10.01 -31.74 7.58
N ILE A 356 9.05 -31.26 6.78
CA ILE A 356 8.04 -30.28 7.23
C ILE A 356 7.23 -30.82 8.40
N ASN A 357 6.74 -32.06 8.31
CA ASN A 357 5.98 -32.69 9.39
C ASN A 357 6.82 -32.86 10.65
N LYS A 358 8.09 -33.26 10.50
CA LYS A 358 9.03 -33.40 11.63
C LYS A 358 9.33 -32.05 12.28
N SER A 359 9.49 -30.98 11.49
CA SER A 359 9.62 -29.61 11.99
C SER A 359 8.43 -29.15 12.82
N PHE A 360 7.20 -29.47 12.40
CA PHE A 360 6.01 -29.16 13.18
C PHE A 360 5.88 -30.02 14.45
N GLN A 361 6.28 -31.29 14.39
CA GLN A 361 6.25 -32.20 15.56
C GLN A 361 7.28 -31.80 16.62
N ASP A 362 8.51 -31.48 16.19
CA ASP A 362 9.61 -31.14 17.09
C ASP A 362 9.59 -29.65 17.51
N GLY A 363 8.83 -28.81 16.81
CA GLY A 363 8.86 -27.35 16.99
C GLY A 363 10.14 -26.70 16.48
N ILE A 364 10.91 -27.39 15.62
CA ILE A 364 12.22 -26.98 15.14
C ILE A 364 12.16 -26.64 13.65
N VAL A 365 12.48 -25.38 13.32
CA VAL A 365 12.85 -24.98 11.95
C VAL A 365 14.36 -25.18 11.79
N PRO A 366 14.84 -25.97 10.81
CA PRO A 366 16.27 -26.23 10.63
C PRO A 366 17.09 -24.95 10.48
N SER A 367 18.27 -24.90 11.08
CA SER A 367 19.14 -23.73 11.13
C SER A 367 19.55 -23.25 9.74
N GLN A 368 19.79 -24.17 8.80
CA GLN A 368 20.11 -23.84 7.42
C GLN A 368 18.98 -23.10 6.69
N MET A 369 17.71 -23.31 7.07
CA MET A 369 16.58 -22.56 6.54
C MET A 369 16.49 -21.12 7.08
N LYS A 370 17.33 -20.75 8.06
CA LYS A 370 17.39 -19.43 8.71
C LYS A 370 18.53 -18.55 8.18
N ILE A 371 19.28 -18.99 7.17
CA ILE A 371 20.43 -18.25 6.62
C ILE A 371 19.96 -17.19 5.60
N SER A 372 20.61 -16.03 5.59
CA SER A 372 20.41 -14.99 4.56
C SER A 372 21.61 -14.90 3.61
N ARG A 373 21.35 -14.51 2.34
CA ARG A 373 22.41 -14.23 1.35
C ARG A 373 22.22 -12.82 0.79
N VAL A 374 23.20 -11.95 1.00
CA VAL A 374 23.22 -10.56 0.50
C VAL A 374 24.49 -10.38 -0.36
N ASN A 375 24.34 -9.90 -1.59
CA ASN A 375 25.46 -9.67 -2.52
C ASN A 375 26.40 -10.89 -2.72
N GLY A 376 25.85 -12.11 -2.66
CA GLY A 376 26.63 -13.35 -2.83
C GLY A 376 27.34 -13.86 -1.57
N ARG A 377 27.39 -13.07 -0.49
CA ARG A 377 27.91 -13.48 0.82
C ARG A 377 26.79 -14.09 1.66
N LYS A 378 27.08 -15.18 2.37
CA LYS A 378 26.16 -15.79 3.35
C LYS A 378 26.39 -15.11 4.71
N SER A 379 25.33 -14.93 5.49
CA SER A 379 25.47 -14.54 6.89
C SER A 379 25.95 -15.72 7.74
N SER A 380 26.52 -15.42 8.91
CA SER A 380 26.57 -16.38 10.00
C SER A 380 25.17 -16.87 10.37
N THR A 381 25.09 -18.11 10.86
CA THR A 381 23.86 -18.65 11.45
C THR A 381 23.70 -18.08 12.85
N SER A 382 22.56 -17.46 13.13
CA SER A 382 22.20 -17.04 14.48
C SER A 382 20.82 -17.57 14.84
N PRO A 383 20.63 -18.09 16.07
CA PRO A 383 19.33 -18.56 16.51
C PRO A 383 18.36 -17.38 16.65
N ILE A 384 17.24 -17.43 15.91
CA ILE A 384 16.09 -16.57 16.19
C ILE A 384 15.37 -17.18 17.39
N ARG A 385 15.56 -16.58 18.57
CA ARG A 385 14.95 -17.04 19.83
C ARG A 385 13.53 -16.51 20.02
N HIS A 386 13.25 -15.32 19.49
CA HIS A 386 12.00 -14.60 19.68
C HIS A 386 11.48 -14.06 18.35
N GLY A 387 10.16 -14.05 18.18
CA GLY A 387 9.47 -13.46 17.02
C GLY A 387 9.27 -14.42 15.84
N VAL A 388 8.41 -13.99 14.91
CA VAL A 388 8.12 -14.69 13.65
C VAL A 388 8.89 -14.07 12.50
N ILE A 389 9.27 -14.88 11.51
CA ILE A 389 10.00 -14.38 10.33
C ILE A 389 9.06 -13.50 9.50
N GLN A 390 9.37 -12.21 9.38
CA GLN A 390 8.62 -11.28 8.56
C GLN A 390 8.68 -11.68 7.08
N GLY A 391 7.52 -11.71 6.42
CA GLY A 391 7.40 -12.18 5.02
C GLY A 391 7.21 -13.70 4.88
N SER A 392 7.25 -14.46 5.99
CA SER A 392 6.77 -15.85 5.98
C SER A 392 5.25 -15.90 5.86
N THR A 393 4.73 -16.89 5.14
CA THR A 393 3.28 -17.10 5.00
C THR A 393 2.63 -17.48 6.35
N LEU A 394 3.38 -18.17 7.22
CA LEU A 394 2.89 -18.67 8.51
C LEU A 394 2.95 -17.62 9.62
N GLY A 395 3.89 -16.67 9.54
CA GLY A 395 4.10 -15.64 10.57
C GLY A 395 2.84 -14.89 10.99
N PRO A 396 2.02 -14.36 10.05
CA PRO A 396 0.77 -13.68 10.39
C PRO A 396 -0.22 -14.55 11.17
N LEU A 397 -0.36 -15.84 10.83
CA LEU A 397 -1.25 -16.75 11.53
C LEU A 397 -0.78 -17.01 12.95
N LEU A 398 0.52 -17.30 13.13
CA LEU A 398 1.11 -17.52 14.46
C LEU A 398 0.98 -16.27 15.33
N PHE A 399 1.22 -15.09 14.77
CA PHE A 399 1.05 -13.84 15.47
C PHE A 399 -0.41 -13.61 15.89
N ILE A 400 -1.38 -13.88 15.01
CA ILE A 400 -2.81 -13.77 15.36
C ILE A 400 -3.15 -14.73 16.49
N ILE A 401 -2.73 -16.00 16.42
CA ILE A 401 -2.98 -16.98 17.50
C ILE A 401 -2.38 -16.49 18.82
N PHE A 402 -1.17 -15.93 18.77
CA PHE A 402 -0.44 -15.44 19.92
C PHE A 402 -1.08 -14.21 20.58
N ILE A 403 -1.60 -13.25 19.81
CA ILE A 403 -2.19 -12.01 20.36
C ILE A 403 -3.67 -12.19 20.76
N ASN A 404 -4.37 -13.20 20.24
CA ASN A 404 -5.83 -13.24 20.26
C ASN A 404 -6.47 -13.28 21.66
N ASP A 405 -5.78 -13.81 22.67
CA ASP A 405 -6.27 -13.90 24.06
C ASP A 405 -6.32 -12.53 24.77
N ILE A 406 -5.69 -11.48 24.24
CA ILE A 406 -5.86 -10.10 24.75
C ILE A 406 -7.34 -9.67 24.75
N SER A 407 -8.14 -10.20 23.82
CA SER A 407 -9.59 -9.95 23.76
C SER A 407 -10.39 -10.58 24.91
N THR A 408 -9.77 -11.48 25.67
CA THR A 408 -10.37 -12.12 26.85
C THR A 408 -10.14 -11.32 28.13
N LEU A 409 -9.31 -10.27 28.08
CA LEU A 409 -9.12 -9.36 29.19
C LEU A 409 -10.44 -8.68 29.55
N LYS A 410 -10.71 -8.61 30.86
CA LYS A 410 -11.84 -7.86 31.39
C LYS A 410 -11.46 -6.39 31.43
N LEU A 411 -11.76 -5.69 30.33
CA LEU A 411 -11.51 -4.28 30.17
C LEU A 411 -12.83 -3.49 30.29
N HIS A 412 -12.74 -2.24 30.74
CA HIS A 412 -13.84 -1.27 30.67
C HIS A 412 -14.15 -0.90 29.21
N GLY A 413 -13.10 -0.73 28.41
CA GLY A 413 -13.19 -0.43 26.99
C GLY A 413 -13.38 -1.69 26.13
N ASN A 414 -13.78 -1.47 24.88
CA ASN A 414 -13.96 -2.54 23.90
C ASN A 414 -12.72 -2.65 22.98
N PRO A 415 -11.88 -3.68 23.12
CA PRO A 415 -10.71 -3.86 22.27
C PRO A 415 -11.09 -4.32 20.86
N THR A 416 -10.45 -3.73 19.86
CA THR A 416 -10.54 -4.11 18.44
C THR A 416 -9.13 -4.25 17.88
N LEU A 417 -8.84 -5.41 17.32
CA LEU A 417 -7.50 -5.78 16.87
C LEU A 417 -7.42 -5.92 15.36
N PHE A 418 -6.33 -5.42 14.79
CA PHE A 418 -5.93 -5.72 13.42
C PHE A 418 -4.42 -5.88 13.34
N ALA A 419 -3.96 -7.13 13.24
CA ALA A 419 -2.55 -7.46 13.43
C ALA A 419 -2.04 -6.84 14.75
N ASP A 420 -0.93 -6.10 14.73
CA ASP A 420 -0.33 -5.45 15.89
C ASP A 420 -1.06 -4.16 16.32
N ASP A 421 -1.86 -3.56 15.43
CA ASP A 421 -2.66 -2.38 15.75
C ASP A 421 -3.84 -2.76 16.67
N THR A 422 -3.73 -2.39 17.94
CA THR A 422 -4.78 -2.58 18.95
C THR A 422 -5.42 -1.24 19.29
N ASN A 423 -6.75 -1.17 19.20
CA ASN A 423 -7.53 0.01 19.52
C ASN A 423 -8.54 -0.33 20.61
N VAL A 424 -8.70 0.50 21.61
CA VAL A 424 -9.67 0.27 22.69
C VAL A 424 -10.66 1.44 22.73
N PHE A 425 -11.95 1.13 22.61
CA PHE A 425 -13.02 2.13 22.57
C PHE A 425 -13.69 2.27 23.93
N TYR A 426 -13.68 3.48 24.47
CA TYR A 426 -14.28 3.85 25.75
C TYR A 426 -15.49 4.76 25.53
N PHE A 427 -16.49 4.62 26.39
CA PHE A 427 -17.73 5.40 26.33
C PHE A 427 -18.09 5.85 27.75
N GLY A 428 -18.29 7.16 27.94
CA GLY A 428 -18.62 7.74 29.24
C GLY A 428 -19.29 9.10 29.09
N ASN A 429 -19.79 9.65 30.19
CA ASN A 429 -20.49 10.94 30.21
C ASN A 429 -19.56 12.13 30.50
N SER A 430 -18.37 11.88 31.06
CA SER A 430 -17.32 12.87 31.29
C SER A 430 -15.95 12.36 30.83
N THR A 431 -15.03 13.29 30.55
CA THR A 431 -13.64 12.94 30.18
C THR A 431 -12.89 12.30 31.35
N ALA A 432 -13.14 12.76 32.58
CA ALA A 432 -12.59 12.19 33.80
C ALA A 432 -12.99 10.71 34.02
N GLU A 433 -14.26 10.36 33.77
CA GLU A 433 -14.73 8.97 33.85
C GLU A 433 -13.98 8.07 32.86
N ILE A 434 -13.89 8.53 31.60
CA ILE A 434 -13.20 7.81 30.54
C ILE A 434 -11.71 7.66 30.86
N LYS A 435 -11.08 8.71 31.38
CA LYS A 435 -9.67 8.69 31.78
C LYS A 435 -9.39 7.63 32.85
N ASN A 436 -10.20 7.58 33.91
CA ASN A 436 -10.04 6.58 34.97
C ASN A 436 -10.19 5.14 34.41
N GLN A 437 -11.19 4.90 33.55
CA GLN A 437 -11.36 3.60 32.89
C GLN A 437 -10.15 3.24 32.02
N MET A 438 -9.62 4.21 31.27
CA MET A 438 -8.42 4.01 30.46
C MET A 438 -7.21 3.64 31.33
N GLU A 439 -6.95 4.37 32.41
CA GLU A 439 -5.83 4.12 33.32
C GLU A 439 -5.90 2.71 33.96
N GLU A 440 -7.08 2.28 34.41
CA GLU A 440 -7.31 0.93 34.94
C GLU A 440 -7.09 -0.17 33.88
N ASP A 441 -7.60 0.04 32.66
CA ASP A 441 -7.40 -0.88 31.54
C ASP A 441 -5.94 -0.94 31.10
N PHE A 442 -5.22 0.19 31.10
CA PHE A 442 -3.80 0.22 30.77
C PHE A 442 -2.97 -0.61 31.73
N ILE A 443 -3.27 -0.59 33.04
CA ILE A 443 -2.59 -1.44 34.02
C ILE A 443 -2.79 -2.93 33.66
N THR A 444 -4.03 -3.30 33.31
CA THR A 444 -4.40 -4.67 32.94
C THR A 444 -3.71 -5.12 31.64
N ILE A 445 -3.78 -4.29 30.59
CA ILE A 445 -3.15 -4.55 29.29
C ILE A 445 -1.63 -4.65 29.44
N LYS A 446 -1.02 -3.73 30.19
CA LYS A 446 0.44 -3.73 30.41
C LYS A 446 0.91 -5.00 31.10
N LYS A 447 0.18 -5.43 32.15
CA LYS A 447 0.46 -6.69 32.82
C LYS A 447 0.39 -7.87 31.85
N TRP A 448 -0.64 -7.91 31.02
CA TRP A 448 -0.79 -8.95 29.98
C TRP A 448 0.34 -8.94 28.96
N LEU A 449 0.71 -7.77 28.44
CA LEU A 449 1.80 -7.62 27.47
C LEU A 449 3.13 -8.11 28.04
N ARG A 450 3.43 -7.74 29.29
CA ARG A 450 4.64 -8.19 29.99
C ARG A 450 4.71 -9.70 30.15
N LEU A 451 3.61 -10.33 30.56
CA LEU A 451 3.53 -11.79 30.70
C LEU A 451 3.72 -12.52 29.37
N ASN A 452 3.44 -11.84 28.25
CA ASN A 452 3.66 -12.33 26.89
C ASN A 452 4.96 -11.79 26.24
N LEU A 453 5.87 -11.15 26.98
CA LEU A 453 7.12 -10.57 26.45
C LEU A 453 6.88 -9.56 25.30
N LEU A 454 5.78 -8.82 25.37
CA LEU A 454 5.42 -7.73 24.47
C LEU A 454 5.57 -6.38 25.16
N PHE A 455 5.87 -5.35 24.38
CA PHE A 455 6.08 -3.99 24.86
C PHE A 455 5.20 -2.99 24.11
N ILE A 456 4.60 -2.04 24.86
CA ILE A 456 3.88 -0.92 24.25
C ILE A 456 4.90 0.07 23.69
N ASN A 457 4.69 0.50 22.44
CA ASN A 457 5.41 1.63 21.90
C ASN A 457 4.67 2.93 22.30
N VAL A 458 5.08 3.54 23.40
CA VAL A 458 4.43 4.75 23.94
C VAL A 458 4.46 5.91 22.95
N GLU A 459 5.58 6.11 22.22
CA GLU A 459 5.72 7.18 21.22
C GLU A 459 4.72 7.06 20.06
N LYS A 460 4.38 5.83 19.66
CA LYS A 460 3.37 5.57 18.61
C LYS A 460 1.95 5.56 19.16
N THR A 461 1.79 5.34 20.46
CA THR A 461 0.48 5.28 21.10
C THR A 461 -0.07 6.70 21.23
N ASN A 462 -1.29 6.90 20.76
CA ASN A 462 -2.00 8.17 20.87
C ASN A 462 -3.46 7.89 21.25
N TYR A 463 -4.13 8.92 21.74
CA TYR A 463 -5.57 8.86 21.96
C TYR A 463 -6.26 10.05 21.28
N ILE A 464 -7.52 9.83 20.93
CA ILE A 464 -8.40 10.83 20.33
C ILE A 464 -9.73 10.83 21.07
N ILE A 465 -10.27 12.02 21.36
CA ILE A 465 -11.55 12.18 22.03
C ILE A 465 -12.58 12.61 21.00
N PHE A 466 -13.67 11.85 20.89
CA PHE A 466 -14.83 12.21 20.07
C PHE A 466 -15.93 12.80 20.96
N SER A 467 -16.28 14.06 20.76
CA SER A 467 -17.32 14.74 21.53
C SER A 467 -18.30 15.53 20.64
N LYS A 468 -19.44 15.91 21.21
CA LYS A 468 -20.38 16.84 20.53
C LYS A 468 -19.76 18.24 20.50
N PRO A 469 -20.02 19.04 19.45
CA PRO A 469 -19.60 20.44 19.40
C PRO A 469 -20.08 21.19 20.64
N GLY A 470 -19.17 21.94 21.29
CA GLY A 470 -19.46 22.71 22.50
C GLY A 470 -19.47 21.91 23.81
N ALA A 471 -19.11 20.62 23.80
CA ALA A 471 -18.83 19.90 25.03
C ALA A 471 -17.54 20.45 25.67
N SER A 472 -17.63 20.88 26.93
CA SER A 472 -16.47 21.28 27.73
C SER A 472 -15.51 20.10 27.87
N GLN A 473 -14.26 20.27 27.46
CA GLN A 473 -13.16 19.36 27.81
C GLN A 473 -12.44 19.96 29.00
N GLU A 474 -12.11 19.16 30.01
CA GLU A 474 -11.33 19.64 31.16
C GLU A 474 -9.89 19.93 30.70
N GLU A 475 -9.34 21.09 31.10
CA GLU A 475 -8.06 21.62 30.57
C GLU A 475 -6.81 20.83 31.01
N ASN A 476 -6.93 19.89 31.97
CA ASN A 476 -5.80 19.15 32.58
C ASN A 476 -5.88 17.62 32.38
N ASP A 477 -6.50 17.14 31.29
CA ASP A 477 -6.67 15.72 30.99
C ASP A 477 -5.49 15.09 30.22
N HIS A 478 -4.27 15.26 30.73
CA HIS A 478 -3.12 14.51 30.19
C HIS A 478 -3.18 13.07 30.71
N LEU A 479 -3.07 12.12 29.79
CA LEU A 479 -2.93 10.69 30.11
C LEU A 479 -1.44 10.37 30.16
N THR A 480 -0.99 9.78 31.26
CA THR A 480 0.41 9.36 31.40
C THR A 480 0.52 7.84 31.47
N LEU A 481 1.56 7.31 30.83
CA LEU A 481 1.94 5.91 30.86
C LEU A 481 3.43 5.84 31.21
N ASP A 482 3.79 5.24 32.34
CA ASP A 482 5.18 5.13 32.81
C ASP A 482 5.92 6.47 32.93
N ASN A 483 5.22 7.48 33.46
CA ASN A 483 5.69 8.87 33.53
C ASN A 483 5.97 9.53 32.16
N GLN A 484 5.57 8.89 31.07
CA GLN A 484 5.56 9.48 29.72
C GLN A 484 4.14 9.89 29.36
N GLU A 485 3.98 11.07 28.80
CA GLU A 485 2.67 11.55 28.35
C GLU A 485 2.27 10.84 27.05
N VAL A 486 1.07 10.25 27.04
CA VAL A 486 0.47 9.72 25.82
C VAL A 486 -0.09 10.87 25.01
N LYS A 487 0.34 10.99 23.74
CA LYS A 487 -0.02 12.12 22.89
C LYS A 487 -1.52 12.14 22.59
N LYS A 488 -2.20 13.23 22.98
CA LYS A 488 -3.52 13.58 22.44
C LYS A 488 -3.39 13.98 20.98
N SER A 489 -4.19 13.38 20.10
CA SER A 489 -4.19 13.71 18.67
C SER A 489 -5.55 14.20 18.22
N GLU A 490 -5.57 15.23 17.38
CA GLU A 490 -6.80 15.70 16.71
C GLU A 490 -7.20 14.82 15.53
N THR A 491 -6.22 14.09 14.98
CA THR A 491 -6.42 13.16 13.87
C THR A 491 -5.70 11.84 14.14
N VAL A 492 -6.34 10.71 13.79
CA VAL A 492 -5.73 9.39 13.91
C VAL A 492 -5.92 8.59 12.63
N LYS A 493 -4.92 7.78 12.27
CA LYS A 493 -5.06 6.81 11.19
C LYS A 493 -5.56 5.49 11.75
N PHE A 494 -6.69 5.01 11.24
CA PHE A 494 -7.30 3.75 11.61
C PHE A 494 -7.56 2.92 10.36
N LEU A 495 -6.82 1.82 10.17
CA LEU A 495 -6.93 0.96 8.98
C LEU A 495 -6.89 1.75 7.65
N GLY A 496 -6.02 2.75 7.55
CA GLY A 496 -5.89 3.59 6.35
C GLY A 496 -6.93 4.71 6.18
N LEU A 497 -7.92 4.83 7.08
CA LEU A 497 -8.78 6.00 7.21
C LEU A 497 -8.13 7.04 8.11
N THR A 498 -8.28 8.32 7.78
CA THR A 498 -7.91 9.41 8.69
C THR A 498 -9.17 9.92 9.38
N LEU A 499 -9.25 9.72 10.69
CA LEU A 499 -10.35 10.16 11.54
C LEU A 499 -9.96 11.46 12.22
N ASP A 500 -10.72 12.53 12.01
CA ASP A 500 -10.62 13.74 12.82
C ASP A 500 -11.60 13.69 14.00
N HIS A 501 -11.31 14.41 15.07
CA HIS A 501 -12.10 14.43 16.31
C HIS A 501 -13.57 14.88 16.12
N HIS A 502 -13.90 15.50 14.99
CA HIS A 502 -15.26 15.89 14.62
C HIS A 502 -15.92 15.01 13.53
N LEU A 503 -15.20 13.99 13.04
CA LEU A 503 -15.61 13.10 11.95
C LEU A 503 -16.07 13.89 10.70
N HIS A 504 -15.30 14.91 10.35
CA HIS A 504 -15.52 15.74 9.18
C HIS A 504 -15.00 15.14 7.88
N TRP A 505 -13.97 14.30 7.95
CA TRP A 505 -13.33 13.58 6.84
C TRP A 505 -12.47 14.43 5.89
N ASN A 506 -12.24 15.71 6.18
CA ASN A 506 -11.47 16.60 5.30
C ASN A 506 -10.05 16.05 5.03
N ASP A 507 -9.29 15.73 6.07
CA ASP A 507 -7.92 15.22 5.93
C ASP A 507 -7.86 13.91 5.15
N HIS A 508 -8.88 13.05 5.32
CA HIS A 508 -9.00 11.81 4.56
C HIS A 508 -9.28 12.09 3.09
N ILE A 509 -10.24 12.96 2.79
CA ILE A 509 -10.62 13.38 1.44
C ILE A 509 -9.42 14.02 0.73
N ASP A 510 -8.64 14.87 1.42
CA ASP A 510 -7.44 15.50 0.88
C ASP A 510 -6.31 14.49 0.66
N SER A 511 -6.15 13.51 1.56
CA SER A 511 -5.22 12.39 1.37
C SER A 511 -5.56 11.57 0.13
N VAL A 512 -6.84 11.26 -0.11
CA VAL A 512 -7.27 10.53 -1.31
C VAL A 512 -7.11 11.39 -2.56
N THR A 513 -7.42 12.68 -2.51
CA THR A 513 -7.24 13.63 -3.63
C THR A 513 -5.77 13.71 -4.04
N ARG A 514 -4.85 13.85 -3.07
CA ARG A 514 -3.40 13.85 -3.30
C ARG A 514 -2.88 12.54 -3.89
N LYS A 515 -3.51 11.40 -3.61
CA LYS A 515 -3.20 10.11 -4.25
C LYS A 515 -3.71 10.04 -5.69
N LEU A 516 -4.89 10.60 -5.98
CA LEU A 516 -5.51 10.53 -7.31
C LEU A 516 -4.87 11.47 -8.33
N ALA A 517 -4.46 12.68 -7.92
CA ALA A 517 -3.84 13.67 -8.80
C ALA A 517 -2.65 13.13 -9.63
N PRO A 518 -1.62 12.52 -9.02
CA PRO A 518 -0.49 11.99 -9.76
C PRO A 518 -0.88 10.85 -10.72
N ILE A 519 -1.86 10.03 -10.33
CA ILE A 519 -2.39 8.96 -11.17
C ILE A 519 -3.02 9.56 -12.43
N ILE A 520 -3.89 10.56 -12.29
CA ILE A 520 -4.57 11.20 -13.43
C ILE A 520 -3.56 11.81 -14.40
N GLY A 521 -2.53 12.51 -13.89
CA GLY A 521 -1.45 13.05 -14.74
C GLY A 521 -0.68 11.95 -15.47
N ALA A 522 -0.43 10.82 -14.82
CA ALA A 522 0.19 9.68 -15.48
C ALA A 522 -0.70 9.07 -16.57
N LEU A 523 -2.01 8.98 -16.33
CA LEU A 523 -3.01 8.46 -17.29
C LEU A 523 -3.14 9.34 -18.52
N HIS A 524 -3.05 10.66 -18.38
CA HIS A 524 -3.06 11.60 -19.51
C HIS A 524 -2.01 11.22 -20.56
N ARG A 525 -0.82 10.82 -20.13
CA ARG A 525 0.33 10.52 -21.02
C ARG A 525 0.16 9.26 -21.85
N ILE A 526 -0.69 8.32 -21.41
CA ILE A 526 -0.89 7.04 -22.09
C ILE A 526 -2.30 6.89 -22.65
N ARG A 527 -3.19 7.87 -22.49
CA ARG A 527 -4.59 7.75 -22.92
C ARG A 527 -4.71 7.39 -24.41
N ASN A 528 -3.84 7.94 -25.26
CA ASN A 528 -3.90 7.77 -26.72
C ASN A 528 -3.49 6.35 -27.19
N ILE A 529 -2.73 5.61 -26.39
CA ILE A 529 -2.25 4.25 -26.72
C ILE A 529 -3.13 3.15 -26.11
N LEU A 530 -4.07 3.52 -25.25
CA LEU A 530 -4.90 2.57 -24.53
C LEU A 530 -6.21 2.29 -25.29
N SER A 531 -6.51 1.02 -25.49
CA SER A 531 -7.85 0.60 -25.94
C SER A 531 -8.93 0.99 -24.93
N GLU A 532 -10.18 1.09 -25.36
CA GLU A 532 -11.29 1.43 -24.45
C GLU A 532 -11.42 0.43 -23.28
N LYS A 533 -11.19 -0.86 -23.56
CA LYS A 533 -11.15 -1.91 -22.53
C LYS A 533 -10.04 -1.63 -21.51
N ALA A 534 -8.84 -1.28 -21.96
CA ALA A 534 -7.72 -0.95 -21.10
C ALA A 534 -7.99 0.30 -20.25
N LYS A 535 -8.57 1.35 -20.86
CA LYS A 535 -9.03 2.55 -20.16
C LYS A 535 -10.00 2.21 -19.03
N LYS A 536 -11.03 1.40 -19.28
CA LYS A 536 -11.98 0.95 -18.24
C LYS A 536 -11.29 0.16 -17.12
N SER A 537 -10.43 -0.81 -17.46
CA SER A 537 -9.68 -1.60 -16.47
C SER A 537 -8.82 -0.73 -15.55
N ILE A 538 -8.10 0.23 -16.14
CA ILE A 538 -7.26 1.18 -15.41
C ILE A 538 -8.11 2.08 -14.51
N TYR A 539 -9.23 2.60 -15.01
CA TYR A 539 -10.15 3.42 -14.20
C TYR A 539 -10.64 2.65 -12.97
N TYR A 540 -11.13 1.41 -13.14
CA TYR A 540 -11.59 0.61 -12.02
C TYR A 540 -10.47 0.29 -11.03
N GLY A 541 -9.28 -0.03 -11.53
CA GLY A 541 -8.16 -0.46 -10.71
C GLY A 541 -7.42 0.66 -9.97
N LEU A 542 -7.38 1.89 -10.51
CA LEU A 542 -6.59 2.99 -9.94
C LEU A 542 -7.43 4.15 -9.40
N ILE A 543 -8.58 4.43 -10.01
CA ILE A 543 -9.43 5.57 -9.63
C ILE A 543 -10.57 5.07 -8.74
N GLN A 544 -11.42 4.18 -9.27
CA GLN A 544 -12.57 3.71 -8.52
C GLN A 544 -12.15 2.91 -7.28
N SER A 545 -11.04 2.17 -7.31
CA SER A 545 -10.53 1.42 -6.15
C SER A 545 -10.27 2.34 -4.94
N GLN A 546 -9.66 3.50 -5.17
CA GLN A 546 -9.41 4.51 -4.14
C GLN A 546 -10.72 5.13 -3.65
N LEU A 547 -11.65 5.44 -4.56
CA LEU A 547 -12.98 5.99 -4.21
C LEU A 547 -13.92 4.97 -3.56
N SER A 548 -13.65 3.67 -3.70
CA SER A 548 -14.46 2.60 -3.11
C SER A 548 -13.97 2.23 -1.71
N TYR A 549 -12.68 2.41 -1.44
CA TYR A 549 -12.07 1.99 -0.19
C TYR A 549 -12.70 2.71 1.00
N MET A 550 -13.33 1.94 1.88
CA MET A 550 -14.02 2.42 3.08
C MET A 550 -15.08 3.52 2.83
N ASN A 551 -15.58 3.63 1.59
CA ASN A 551 -16.62 4.59 1.20
C ASN A 551 -17.91 4.40 2.02
N LEU A 552 -18.15 3.21 2.55
CA LEU A 552 -19.22 2.95 3.52
C LEU A 552 -19.25 3.96 4.68
N ILE A 553 -18.07 4.41 5.13
CA ILE A 553 -17.90 5.29 6.29
C ILE A 553 -17.94 6.76 5.85
N TRP A 554 -16.94 7.20 5.08
CA TRP A 554 -16.76 8.61 4.72
C TRP A 554 -17.67 9.09 3.59
N GLY A 555 -18.30 8.20 2.82
CA GLY A 555 -19.20 8.57 1.73
C GLY A 555 -20.51 9.23 2.18
N SER A 556 -20.80 9.17 3.49
CA SER A 556 -21.92 9.88 4.14
C SER A 556 -21.61 11.36 4.44
N ALA A 557 -20.38 11.82 4.16
CA ALA A 557 -19.98 13.21 4.34
C ALA A 557 -20.84 14.17 3.49
N THR A 558 -20.85 15.45 3.87
CA THR A 558 -21.62 16.47 3.14
C THR A 558 -21.14 16.60 1.70
N GLU A 559 -22.06 16.93 0.80
CA GLU A 559 -21.76 17.11 -0.62
C GLU A 559 -20.64 18.14 -0.87
N THR A 560 -20.62 19.21 -0.07
CA THR A 560 -19.56 20.23 -0.08
C THR A 560 -18.17 19.61 0.15
N ARG A 561 -18.05 18.70 1.10
CA ARG A 561 -16.77 18.03 1.42
C ARG A 561 -16.41 16.96 0.41
N LEU A 562 -17.39 16.29 -0.19
CA LEU A 562 -17.14 15.29 -1.24
C LEU A 562 -16.83 15.91 -2.60
N HIS A 563 -17.02 17.22 -2.77
CA HIS A 563 -16.83 17.93 -4.03
C HIS A 563 -15.42 17.78 -4.65
N PRO A 564 -14.30 17.83 -3.88
CA PRO A 564 -12.97 17.58 -4.41
C PRO A 564 -12.85 16.20 -5.06
N LEU A 565 -13.37 15.14 -4.42
CA LEU A 565 -13.33 13.78 -4.97
C LEU A 565 -14.21 13.62 -6.21
N LYS A 566 -15.40 14.25 -6.23
CA LYS A 566 -16.25 14.30 -7.43
C LYS A 566 -15.49 14.96 -8.59
N THR A 567 -14.79 16.05 -8.32
CA THR A 567 -13.98 16.77 -9.31
C THR A 567 -12.85 15.88 -9.84
N MET A 568 -12.14 15.19 -8.96
CA MET A 568 -11.08 14.24 -9.36
C MET A 568 -11.61 13.07 -10.18
N GLN A 569 -12.76 12.50 -9.80
CA GLN A 569 -13.40 11.44 -10.58
C GLN A 569 -13.78 11.93 -11.97
N ASN A 570 -14.47 13.08 -12.05
CA ASN A 570 -14.92 13.67 -13.31
C ASN A 570 -13.77 13.92 -14.26
N ARG A 571 -12.69 14.45 -13.71
CA ARG A 571 -11.46 14.74 -14.43
C ARG A 571 -10.76 13.48 -14.91
N ALA A 572 -10.66 12.44 -14.07
CA ALA A 572 -10.08 11.17 -14.48
C ALA A 572 -10.80 10.59 -15.71
N ILE A 573 -12.14 10.65 -15.73
CA ILE A 573 -12.96 10.21 -16.86
C ILE A 573 -12.67 11.05 -18.10
N LYS A 574 -12.71 12.39 -17.99
CA LYS A 574 -12.44 13.27 -19.15
C LYS A 574 -11.04 13.06 -19.70
N THR A 575 -10.03 12.98 -18.84
CA THR A 575 -8.64 12.76 -19.22
C THR A 575 -8.46 11.42 -19.92
N LEU A 576 -9.01 10.34 -19.38
CA LEU A 576 -8.78 8.99 -19.90
C LEU A 576 -9.51 8.73 -21.21
N PHE A 577 -10.67 9.36 -21.41
CA PHE A 577 -11.53 9.20 -22.59
C PHE A 577 -11.47 10.40 -23.55
N GLU A 578 -10.43 11.23 -23.43
CA GLU A 578 -10.11 12.31 -24.37
C GLU A 578 -11.30 13.27 -24.59
N LYS A 579 -11.96 13.65 -23.51
CA LYS A 579 -13.07 14.60 -23.53
C LYS A 579 -12.59 15.99 -23.13
N GLU A 580 -13.17 17.00 -23.78
CA GLU A 580 -12.88 18.39 -23.47
C GLU A 580 -13.20 18.73 -22.02
N TYR A 581 -12.44 19.67 -21.45
CA TYR A 581 -12.58 20.08 -20.06
C TYR A 581 -14.02 20.48 -19.70
N ARG A 582 -14.73 21.16 -20.60
CA ARG A 582 -16.11 21.65 -20.38
C ARG A 582 -17.20 20.59 -20.61
N THR A 583 -16.86 19.39 -21.08
CA THR A 583 -17.84 18.32 -21.33
C THR A 583 -18.58 17.95 -20.04
N PRO A 584 -19.92 17.88 -20.01
CA PRO A 584 -20.66 17.39 -18.85
C PRO A 584 -20.36 15.91 -18.58
N THR A 585 -19.70 15.59 -17.44
CA THR A 585 -19.37 14.18 -17.11
C THR A 585 -20.62 13.34 -16.84
N THR A 586 -21.73 13.96 -16.46
CA THR A 586 -23.03 13.28 -16.26
C THR A 586 -23.42 12.43 -17.47
N GLN A 587 -23.14 12.91 -18.68
CA GLN A 587 -23.42 12.20 -19.94
C GLN A 587 -22.44 11.05 -20.24
N LEU A 588 -21.29 11.00 -19.55
CA LEU A 588 -20.24 10.00 -19.78
C LEU A 588 -20.39 8.76 -18.88
N TYR A 589 -21.00 8.89 -17.70
CA TYR A 589 -21.09 7.80 -16.74
C TYR A 589 -21.84 6.57 -17.27
N LYS A 590 -23.05 6.78 -17.84
CA LYS A 590 -23.90 5.68 -18.31
C LYS A 590 -23.30 4.94 -19.52
N PRO A 591 -22.83 5.61 -20.60
CA PRO A 591 -22.19 4.92 -21.72
C PRO A 591 -20.93 4.14 -21.33
N LEU A 592 -20.15 4.67 -20.38
CA LEU A 592 -18.91 4.02 -19.91
C LEU A 592 -19.17 2.92 -18.87
N GLY A 593 -20.37 2.84 -18.30
CA GLY A 593 -20.70 1.89 -17.22
C GLY A 593 -20.08 2.27 -15.87
N PHE A 594 -19.81 3.57 -15.66
CA PHE A 594 -19.22 4.09 -14.43
C PHE A 594 -20.29 4.68 -13.51
N LEU A 595 -20.07 4.55 -12.20
CA LEU A 595 -20.95 5.15 -11.20
C LEU A 595 -20.37 6.48 -10.71
N PRO A 596 -21.15 7.57 -10.69
CA PRO A 596 -20.80 8.77 -9.94
C PRO A 596 -20.53 8.44 -8.47
N LEU A 597 -19.68 9.23 -7.81
CA LEU A 597 -19.28 9.00 -6.41
C LEU A 597 -20.46 8.74 -5.46
N ALA A 598 -21.54 9.52 -5.59
CA ALA A 598 -22.75 9.34 -4.79
C ALA A 598 -23.44 7.98 -5.04
N LYS A 599 -23.54 7.56 -6.31
CA LYS A 599 -24.09 6.26 -6.70
C LYS A 599 -23.17 5.09 -6.32
N LEU A 600 -21.86 5.32 -6.26
CA LEU A 600 -20.89 4.35 -5.75
C LEU A 600 -21.08 4.13 -4.24
N HIS A 601 -21.34 5.21 -3.47
CA HIS A 601 -21.69 5.12 -2.06
C HIS A 601 -23.01 4.37 -1.84
N GLU A 602 -24.05 4.75 -2.59
CA GLU A 602 -25.37 4.08 -2.57
C GLU A 602 -25.25 2.57 -2.83
N LYS A 603 -24.50 2.18 -3.88
CA LYS A 603 -24.19 0.78 -4.17
C LYS A 603 -23.53 0.08 -2.99
N THR A 604 -22.61 0.75 -2.30
CA THR A 604 -21.88 0.20 -1.15
C THR A 604 -22.85 -0.04 0.01
N LEU A 605 -23.71 0.93 0.34
CA LEU A 605 -24.74 0.79 1.37
C LEU A 605 -25.70 -0.37 1.07
N MET A 606 -26.22 -0.45 -0.15
CA MET A 606 -27.13 -1.53 -0.59
C MET A 606 -26.48 -2.91 -0.50
N THR A 607 -25.22 -3.02 -0.93
CA THR A 607 -24.45 -4.27 -0.87
C THR A 607 -24.17 -4.69 0.57
N THR A 608 -23.84 -3.74 1.44
CA THR A 608 -23.62 -4.00 2.87
C THR A 608 -24.92 -4.43 3.55
N GLY A 609 -26.05 -3.77 3.27
CA GLY A 609 -27.35 -4.16 3.80
C GLY A 609 -27.75 -5.57 3.38
N PHE A 610 -27.51 -5.94 2.12
CA PHE A 610 -27.72 -7.32 1.65
C PHE A 610 -26.80 -8.33 2.35
N ALA A 611 -25.55 -7.96 2.63
CA ALA A 611 -24.62 -8.81 3.37
C ALA A 611 -25.06 -9.07 4.80
N ILE A 612 -25.57 -8.04 5.47
CA ILE A 612 -26.13 -8.11 6.83
C ILE A 612 -27.41 -8.94 6.81
N TYR A 613 -28.31 -8.65 5.86
CA TYR A 613 -29.60 -9.35 5.75
C TYR A 613 -29.42 -10.85 5.58
N ASN A 614 -28.48 -11.29 4.75
CA ASN A 614 -28.19 -12.72 4.51
C ASN A 614 -27.13 -13.31 5.46
N GLU A 615 -26.79 -12.60 6.53
CA GLU A 615 -25.85 -13.07 7.57
C GLU A 615 -24.44 -13.41 7.07
N PHE A 616 -24.06 -12.89 5.90
CA PHE A 616 -22.68 -12.98 5.41
C PHE A 616 -21.73 -12.16 6.28
N TRP A 617 -22.24 -11.08 6.89
CA TRP A 617 -21.52 -10.25 7.86
C TRP A 617 -22.13 -10.46 9.24
N ARG A 618 -21.29 -10.81 10.22
CA ARG A 618 -21.69 -11.08 11.60
C ARG A 618 -21.88 -9.77 12.37
N CYS A 619 -23.00 -9.10 12.14
CA CYS A 619 -23.35 -7.83 12.78
C CYS A 619 -24.77 -7.86 13.38
N GLN A 620 -25.27 -9.05 13.73
CA GLN A 620 -26.63 -9.24 14.25
C GLN A 620 -26.87 -8.54 15.61
N THR A 621 -25.79 -8.23 16.34
CA THR A 621 -25.86 -7.43 17.58
C THR A 621 -26.18 -5.95 17.32
N ILE A 622 -25.95 -5.47 16.10
CA ILE A 622 -26.16 -4.07 15.71
C ILE A 622 -27.44 -3.95 14.87
N PHE A 623 -27.68 -4.88 13.94
CA PHE A 623 -28.81 -4.84 13.00
C PHE A 623 -29.84 -5.92 13.32
N ALA A 624 -31.10 -5.51 13.39
CA ALA A 624 -32.25 -6.40 13.60
C ALA A 624 -33.22 -6.31 12.40
N ARG A 625 -34.02 -7.36 12.21
CA ARG A 625 -35.18 -7.35 11.30
C ARG A 625 -36.43 -6.92 12.05
N ASN A 626 -37.42 -6.36 11.36
CA ASN A 626 -38.67 -5.92 11.99
C ASN A 626 -39.40 -7.05 12.75
N PHE A 627 -39.39 -8.28 12.21
CA PHE A 627 -39.94 -9.47 12.88
C PHE A 627 -39.27 -9.76 14.24
N SER A 628 -37.99 -9.46 14.39
CA SER A 628 -37.26 -9.68 15.66
C SER A 628 -37.56 -8.62 16.71
N VAL A 629 -38.16 -7.49 16.32
CA VAL A 629 -38.43 -6.35 17.21
C VAL A 629 -39.92 -6.25 17.56
N HIS A 630 -40.82 -6.64 16.65
CA HIS A 630 -42.26 -6.60 16.85
C HIS A 630 -42.91 -7.93 16.48
N SER A 631 -43.89 -8.38 17.27
CA SER A 631 -44.62 -9.64 17.08
C SER A 631 -45.78 -9.55 16.06
N HIS A 632 -46.07 -8.36 15.53
CA HIS A 632 -47.17 -8.16 14.58
C HIS A 632 -46.76 -8.51 13.15
N ASN A 633 -47.62 -9.27 12.45
CA ASN A 633 -47.40 -9.64 11.06
C ASN A 633 -47.65 -8.45 10.13
N THR A 634 -46.58 -7.77 9.71
CA THR A 634 -46.62 -6.61 8.82
C THR A 634 -46.05 -6.95 7.45
N ARG A 635 -46.47 -6.27 6.38
CA ARG A 635 -45.90 -6.42 5.03
C ARG A 635 -44.38 -6.13 4.98
N SER A 636 -43.86 -5.41 5.97
CA SER A 636 -42.46 -5.04 6.14
C SER A 636 -41.70 -5.88 7.18
N CYS A 637 -42.26 -7.01 7.64
CA CYS A 637 -41.67 -7.83 8.70
C CYS A 637 -40.24 -8.33 8.36
N ASN A 638 -39.97 -8.55 7.07
CA ASN A 638 -38.69 -9.01 6.54
C ASN A 638 -37.71 -7.86 6.24
N LEU A 639 -38.07 -6.59 6.43
CA LEU A 639 -37.13 -5.48 6.24
C LEU A 639 -36.19 -5.31 7.43
N LEU A 640 -35.05 -4.66 7.20
CA LEU A 640 -34.17 -4.23 8.29
C LEU A 640 -34.90 -3.16 9.12
N HIS A 641 -34.75 -3.26 10.45
CA HIS A 641 -35.43 -2.39 11.38
C HIS A 641 -34.90 -0.96 11.32
N THR A 642 -35.81 0.01 11.27
CA THR A 642 -35.46 1.44 11.25
C THR A 642 -35.63 2.00 12.65
N GLN A 643 -34.56 2.55 13.22
CA GLN A 643 -34.58 3.19 14.53
C GLN A 643 -34.94 4.68 14.41
N SER A 644 -35.61 5.22 15.44
CA SER A 644 -35.87 6.65 15.55
C SER A 644 -34.66 7.37 16.14
N PHE A 645 -34.16 8.40 15.45
CA PHE A 645 -33.01 9.18 15.91
C PHE A 645 -33.41 10.63 16.25
N LYS A 646 -32.90 11.14 17.37
CA LYS A 646 -33.11 12.54 17.80
C LYS A 646 -32.15 13.54 17.13
N SER A 647 -31.04 13.07 16.56
CA SER A 647 -30.01 13.92 15.92
C SER A 647 -29.93 13.68 14.42
N SER A 648 -29.92 14.75 13.63
CA SER A 648 -29.71 14.68 12.19
C SER A 648 -28.27 14.29 11.83
N LYS A 649 -27.27 14.86 12.51
CA LYS A 649 -25.83 14.65 12.25
C LYS A 649 -25.36 13.26 12.71
N TYR A 650 -25.70 12.86 13.93
CA TYR A 650 -25.15 11.62 14.53
C TYR A 650 -26.11 10.43 14.44
N GLY A 651 -27.38 10.66 14.11
CA GLY A 651 -28.40 9.62 14.04
C GLY A 651 -28.91 9.39 12.62
N ILE A 652 -29.62 10.36 12.04
CA ILE A 652 -30.21 10.22 10.70
C ILE A 652 -29.12 9.97 9.63
N ARG A 653 -27.99 10.67 9.71
CA ARG A 653 -26.83 10.47 8.82
C ARG A 653 -25.86 9.39 9.29
N SER A 654 -26.22 8.60 10.30
CA SER A 654 -25.39 7.49 10.75
C SER A 654 -25.26 6.43 9.66
N ILE A 655 -24.16 5.68 9.71
CA ILE A 655 -23.92 4.54 8.83
C ILE A 655 -25.06 3.51 8.98
N TYR A 656 -25.52 3.28 10.22
CA TYR A 656 -26.65 2.39 10.50
C TYR A 656 -27.89 2.77 9.71
N ASN A 657 -28.36 4.01 9.87
CA ASN A 657 -29.59 4.44 9.22
C ASN A 657 -29.43 4.48 7.69
N SER A 658 -28.26 4.90 7.20
CA SER A 658 -27.96 4.95 5.77
C SER A 658 -28.01 3.56 5.13
N ILE A 659 -27.48 2.52 5.80
CA ILE A 659 -27.55 1.13 5.31
C ILE A 659 -29.00 0.65 5.29
N VAL A 660 -29.73 0.84 6.39
CA VAL A 660 -31.12 0.37 6.51
C VAL A 660 -32.00 1.02 5.45
N GLN A 661 -31.93 2.33 5.29
CA GLN A 661 -32.70 3.06 4.28
C GLN A 661 -32.35 2.63 2.86
N ALA A 662 -31.05 2.54 2.53
CA ALA A 662 -30.61 2.12 1.21
C ALA A 662 -31.06 0.70 0.89
N PHE A 663 -30.94 -0.25 1.82
CA PHE A 663 -31.36 -1.63 1.61
C PHE A 663 -32.87 -1.79 1.50
N ASN A 664 -33.64 -1.12 2.36
CA ASN A 664 -35.10 -1.19 2.33
C ASN A 664 -35.70 -0.52 1.08
N SER A 665 -34.93 0.35 0.40
CA SER A 665 -35.33 0.97 -0.88
C SER A 665 -35.14 0.06 -2.11
N ILE A 666 -34.49 -1.09 -1.95
CA ILE A 666 -34.19 -2.00 -3.07
C ILE A 666 -35.48 -2.69 -3.55
N PRO A 667 -35.78 -2.67 -4.85
CA PRO A 667 -36.90 -3.43 -5.39
C PRO A 667 -36.80 -4.93 -5.10
N GLN A 668 -37.91 -5.55 -4.72
CA GLN A 668 -37.95 -6.95 -4.26
C GLN A 668 -37.40 -7.96 -5.28
N GLU A 669 -37.47 -7.62 -6.57
CA GLU A 669 -36.88 -8.40 -7.67
C GLU A 669 -35.36 -8.62 -7.54
N TYR A 670 -34.64 -7.69 -6.91
CA TYR A 670 -33.18 -7.80 -6.70
C TYR A 670 -32.81 -8.45 -5.36
N SER A 671 -33.76 -8.55 -4.42
CA SER A 671 -33.55 -9.13 -3.09
C SER A 671 -33.39 -10.66 -3.11
N ASN A 672 -33.83 -11.33 -4.17
CA ASN A 672 -33.80 -12.80 -4.32
C ASN A 672 -32.46 -13.36 -4.85
N CYS A 673 -31.39 -12.57 -4.87
CA CYS A 673 -30.09 -13.08 -5.29
C CYS A 673 -29.52 -14.10 -4.29
N ASN A 674 -29.01 -15.24 -4.78
CA ASN A 674 -28.50 -16.31 -3.89
C ASN A 674 -27.08 -16.07 -3.34
N ASN A 675 -26.33 -15.10 -3.88
CA ASN A 675 -24.96 -14.83 -3.44
C ASN A 675 -24.54 -13.37 -3.68
N MET A 676 -23.46 -12.97 -3.00
CA MET A 676 -22.93 -11.61 -3.04
C MET A 676 -22.50 -11.16 -4.45
N LYS A 677 -22.00 -12.08 -5.28
CA LYS A 677 -21.47 -11.75 -6.62
C LYS A 677 -22.60 -11.44 -7.59
N SER A 678 -23.65 -12.26 -7.61
CA SER A 678 -24.84 -12.01 -8.45
C SER A 678 -25.52 -10.71 -8.01
N PHE A 679 -25.68 -10.51 -6.70
CA PHE A 679 -26.28 -9.28 -6.16
C PHE A 679 -25.51 -8.02 -6.55
N LYS A 680 -24.18 -8.00 -6.36
CA LYS A 680 -23.31 -6.86 -6.76
C LYS A 680 -23.43 -6.54 -8.25
N THR A 681 -23.65 -7.54 -9.10
CA THR A 681 -23.80 -7.38 -10.55
C THR A 681 -25.18 -6.80 -10.88
N ALA A 682 -26.24 -7.34 -10.28
CA ALA A 682 -27.61 -6.90 -10.49
C ALA A 682 -27.82 -5.47 -10.01
N ILE A 683 -27.38 -5.15 -8.78
CA ILE A 683 -27.53 -3.80 -8.22
C ILE A 683 -26.72 -2.75 -8.99
N ASN A 684 -25.56 -3.15 -9.55
CA ASN A 684 -24.80 -2.26 -10.42
C ASN A 684 -25.57 -1.91 -11.70
N LYS A 685 -26.25 -2.89 -12.31
CA LYS A 685 -27.09 -2.66 -13.49
C LYS A 685 -28.28 -1.76 -13.16
N PHE A 686 -28.96 -2.04 -12.04
CA PHE A 686 -30.07 -1.22 -11.54
C PHE A 686 -29.64 0.24 -11.32
N ILE A 687 -28.56 0.48 -10.58
CA ILE A 687 -28.12 1.85 -10.32
C ILE A 687 -27.70 2.55 -11.63
N LEU A 688 -27.03 1.84 -12.55
CA LEU A 688 -26.68 2.40 -13.87
C LEU A 688 -27.91 2.74 -14.71
N SER A 689 -29.04 2.04 -14.57
CA SER A 689 -30.28 2.38 -15.29
C SER A 689 -30.98 3.61 -14.72
N THR A 690 -30.71 3.96 -13.46
CA THR A 690 -31.23 5.19 -12.81
C THR A 690 -30.43 6.45 -13.12
N LEU A 691 -29.25 6.31 -13.76
CA LEU A 691 -28.49 7.43 -14.34
C LEU A 691 -29.11 7.84 -15.68
#